data_AF-A0AAW2PKE4-F1
#
_entry.id   AF-A0AAW2PKE4-F1
#
_cell.length_a   1.000
_cell.length_b   1.000
_cell.length_c   1.000
_cell.angle_alpha   90.00
_cell.angle_beta   90.00
_cell.angle_gamma   90.00
#
_symmetry.space_group_name_H-M   'P 1'
#
loop_
_entity.id
_entity.type
_entity.pdbx_description
1 polymer ?
#
loop_
_entity_poly.entity_id
_entity_poly.type
_entity_poly.pdbx_seq_one_letter_code
_entity_poly.pdbx_strand_id
1 'polypeptide(L)'
;MDSAALSVGAVSSSFFCNSRNPKFSYVSSNPKPASPPNIRCVHSENPHLNSWYPLKPISRTAFSCSAVASHHPNTSGSGNLTSSATSARAKLQLLIQEFQSLTEPLDRVKRLLHYAELLRPLGDPLKSNDSRVPGCTAQVWLHVELDGVNKLRFLADSDSEITKGFCACLVWVLDGATPEEVLAVKTEDLAALSVVGLNRKAGGYSSSRANTWHNVLMSMQKKTKALVAEREGRPRGEPFPSLIVSAEGIQAKGSYAEAQARFLLPDEVKIRELVNFLEQKKIGVVAHFYMDPEVQGVLTAAQKLWPHIHISDSLVMADSAVKMAKAGCKFITVLGVDFMSENVRAILDQAGFSEVGVYRMSDERIGCSLADAAASPAYMDYLAAAAASVSSPSLHVVYINTSLETKAYTHEVVPTITCTSSNVVQTILQAFSEIPDLNVWYGPDTYMGANIMELFRQMTAMSDEEIAEIHPKHNRNSIKSLIPCLHYFQDGTCIVHHLFGHEVVGKINEMYCDAFLTAHFEVPGEMFSLAMEAKRRGMGVVGSTQNILDFIKERLQEALDRNVDDHLQFVLGTESGMVTSIVAAVRKLLASVKSQDGAKVSVEIVFPVSSESITTTPSSSSGDTGDFLKLPVIPGVASGEGCSLHGGCASCPYMKMNSLGSLLKVCRSLPHDKENLSAYEAGRFSLQTPNGNLIADVGCEPILHMRHFQATKRLPEKLIQQILRTNSWSFLVVNSASASNSEFLLTFVFVGNLNFGPMVYPNGIVNAQGKQPLVSFGVIADVQYADIPDGRSFIGVPRYYRHSQLVLQRAVQKWNEQKLKFVINFGDTVDGFCPKDQSLTAIEKIVNEFSTFNGPVYHMIGNHCLYNLPREKLLPLLNIPSIDGRAYYDFSPIPEFRFVVLDGYDISAIGWPKDHPNALKALNVLGEKNPNTNKNSPDGLIGIERRFLMFNGAVGKEQMEWLDHVLQDATKLNQKVVICCHIPLDPQVSSDESLLWNYDEVMDVIHQYNCVKVCLAGHNHRDGYSVDSYGVHHRVLKAALECPPGTNAFGYVDLFPDRLLLTGTDRLESQEMVFSC
;
A
#
# COMPACT_ATOMS: atom_id res chain seq x y z
N MET A 1 26.87 -40.85 -62.88
CA MET A 1 26.36 -42.20 -63.13
C MET A 1 24.88 -42.21 -62.80
N ASP A 2 24.11 -42.28 -63.89
CA ASP A 2 22.72 -42.71 -64.09
C ASP A 2 21.52 -42.13 -63.33
N SER A 3 20.96 -41.08 -63.93
CA SER A 3 19.75 -41.10 -64.80
C SER A 3 18.31 -41.24 -64.25
N ALA A 4 17.57 -40.13 -64.45
CA ALA A 4 16.24 -40.00 -65.10
C ALA A 4 14.98 -40.42 -64.30
N ALA A 5 13.80 -39.76 -64.40
CA ALA A 5 13.26 -38.86 -65.42
C ALA A 5 11.95 -38.12 -65.00
N LEU A 6 11.75 -36.90 -65.55
CA LEU A 6 10.54 -36.31 -66.22
C LEU A 6 9.28 -35.94 -65.39
N SER A 7 8.87 -34.66 -65.24
CA SER A 7 8.35 -33.62 -66.20
C SER A 7 6.80 -33.68 -66.36
N VAL A 8 5.97 -32.65 -66.60
CA VAL A 8 6.05 -31.18 -66.81
C VAL A 8 4.60 -30.64 -66.76
N GLY A 9 4.40 -29.35 -66.45
CA GLY A 9 3.19 -28.62 -66.87
C GLY A 9 2.88 -27.33 -66.12
N ALA A 10 3.48 -26.22 -66.55
CA ALA A 10 3.09 -24.86 -66.16
C ALA A 10 2.74 -24.07 -67.42
N VAL A 11 1.66 -23.25 -67.40
CA VAL A 11 1.56 -22.00 -68.19
C VAL A 11 0.70 -20.95 -67.46
N SER A 12 1.29 -19.75 -67.35
CA SER A 12 0.76 -18.41 -66.98
C SER A 12 -0.68 -18.08 -67.44
N SER A 13 -1.45 -17.17 -66.83
CA SER A 13 -1.18 -15.71 -66.88
C SER A 13 -2.28 -14.89 -66.15
N SER A 14 -1.83 -13.97 -65.29
CA SER A 14 -2.26 -12.56 -65.11
C SER A 14 -3.76 -12.14 -65.10
N PHE A 15 -4.24 -11.52 -64.00
CA PHE A 15 -4.29 -10.05 -63.77
C PHE A 15 -5.13 -9.66 -62.52
N PHE A 16 -4.65 -8.63 -61.82
CA PHE A 16 -5.18 -7.89 -60.65
C PHE A 16 -6.59 -7.27 -60.90
N CYS A 17 -7.54 -7.26 -59.96
CA CYS A 17 -7.70 -6.47 -58.71
C CYS A 17 -8.43 -5.12 -58.87
N ASN A 18 -9.41 -4.89 -57.97
CA ASN A 18 -9.87 -3.63 -57.35
C ASN A 18 -10.68 -2.54 -58.10
N SER A 19 -11.89 -2.32 -57.53
CA SER A 19 -12.40 -1.07 -56.94
C SER A 19 -12.95 0.09 -57.79
N ARG A 20 -14.13 0.57 -57.32
CA ARG A 20 -14.66 1.96 -57.23
C ARG A 20 -15.24 2.68 -58.48
N ASN A 21 -16.53 3.04 -58.34
CA ASN A 21 -17.28 4.27 -58.73
C ASN A 21 -16.49 5.43 -59.38
N PRO A 22 -17.08 6.31 -60.25
CA PRO A 22 -18.27 7.15 -59.91
C PRO A 22 -19.19 7.73 -61.06
N LYS A 23 -20.35 8.31 -60.64
CA LYS A 23 -21.21 9.48 -61.07
C LYS A 23 -21.12 10.06 -62.53
N PHE A 24 -22.16 10.62 -63.20
CA PHE A 24 -23.02 11.80 -62.87
C PHE A 24 -24.13 12.11 -63.97
N SER A 25 -25.32 12.62 -63.55
CA SER A 25 -26.33 13.62 -64.11
C SER A 25 -26.67 13.79 -65.62
N TYR A 26 -27.95 14.01 -66.06
CA TYR A 26 -28.78 15.27 -66.08
C TYR A 26 -30.28 14.92 -66.46
N VAL A 27 -31.40 15.33 -65.81
CA VAL A 27 -32.24 16.58 -65.78
C VAL A 27 -32.86 16.98 -67.16
N SER A 28 -34.18 17.23 -67.41
CA SER A 28 -35.11 18.24 -66.83
C SER A 28 -36.61 18.05 -67.22
N SER A 29 -37.57 18.49 -66.39
CA SER A 29 -38.47 19.66 -66.63
C SER A 29 -39.65 19.78 -65.62
N ASN A 30 -40.06 21.04 -65.35
CA ASN A 30 -40.82 21.67 -64.24
C ASN A 30 -42.37 21.77 -64.50
N PRO A 31 -43.26 22.46 -63.71
CA PRO A 31 -43.08 23.41 -62.58
C PRO A 31 -44.04 23.30 -61.34
N LYS A 32 -43.74 24.18 -60.34
CA LYS A 32 -44.33 24.58 -59.01
C LYS A 32 -45.68 25.37 -59.09
N PRO A 33 -46.43 25.78 -58.00
CA PRO A 33 -45.92 26.31 -56.70
C PRO A 33 -46.72 26.19 -55.34
N ALA A 34 -45.98 26.45 -54.24
CA ALA A 34 -46.26 27.21 -52.97
C ALA A 34 -47.14 26.69 -51.78
N SER A 35 -46.48 26.02 -50.81
CA SER A 35 -46.25 26.29 -49.33
C SER A 35 -47.14 27.25 -48.48
N PRO A 36 -47.02 27.26 -47.11
CA PRO A 36 -47.08 26.22 -46.03
C PRO A 36 -47.79 26.81 -44.73
N PRO A 37 -47.46 26.51 -43.44
CA PRO A 37 -46.80 25.36 -42.75
C PRO A 37 -47.56 24.85 -41.48
N ASN A 38 -47.30 23.64 -40.95
CA ASN A 38 -46.20 23.29 -40.04
C ASN A 38 -46.40 21.94 -39.28
N ILE A 39 -45.31 21.15 -39.33
CA ILE A 39 -44.76 20.21 -38.34
C ILE A 39 -45.30 18.76 -38.29
N ARG A 40 -44.34 17.85 -38.57
CA ARG A 40 -44.35 16.39 -38.63
C ARG A 40 -44.04 15.75 -37.27
N CYS A 41 -44.48 14.51 -37.08
CA CYS A 41 -43.57 13.36 -37.02
C CYS A 41 -44.35 12.04 -37.25
N VAL A 42 -43.84 11.20 -38.16
CA VAL A 42 -44.36 9.86 -38.50
C VAL A 42 -43.23 8.84 -38.32
N HIS A 43 -43.61 7.69 -37.78
CA HIS A 43 -42.90 6.43 -37.63
C HIS A 43 -42.27 5.86 -38.92
N SER A 44 -41.21 5.04 -38.78
CA SER A 44 -41.16 3.72 -39.44
C SER A 44 -40.14 2.77 -38.77
N GLU A 45 -40.68 1.71 -38.18
CA GLU A 45 -40.30 0.29 -38.12
C GLU A 45 -38.84 -0.20 -38.37
N ASN A 46 -38.36 -1.09 -37.47
CA ASN A 46 -37.81 -2.42 -37.81
C ASN A 46 -37.72 -3.36 -36.56
N PRO A 47 -37.59 -4.70 -36.74
CA PRO A 47 -38.11 -5.75 -35.85
C PRO A 47 -37.07 -6.35 -34.90
N HIS A 48 -37.50 -6.85 -33.74
CA HIS A 48 -37.01 -8.02 -32.97
C HIS A 48 -37.55 -7.94 -31.52
N LEU A 49 -38.50 -8.81 -31.15
CA LEU A 49 -38.89 -9.04 -29.76
C LEU A 49 -39.55 -10.42 -29.62
N ASN A 50 -38.77 -11.42 -29.21
CA ASN A 50 -39.31 -12.62 -28.59
C ASN A 50 -39.32 -12.39 -27.07
N SER A 51 -40.51 -12.06 -26.55
CA SER A 51 -40.75 -11.81 -25.12
C SER A 51 -40.78 -13.10 -24.32
N TRP A 52 -39.95 -13.20 -23.29
CA TRP A 52 -40.06 -14.21 -22.23
C TRP A 52 -41.23 -13.85 -21.29
N TYR A 53 -42.21 -14.75 -21.16
CA TYR A 53 -43.29 -14.66 -20.15
C TYR A 53 -43.07 -15.71 -19.04
N PRO A 54 -43.44 -15.42 -17.78
CA PRO A 54 -43.37 -16.39 -16.69
C PRO A 54 -44.52 -17.42 -16.79
N LEU A 55 -44.16 -18.70 -16.86
CA LEU A 55 -45.12 -19.82 -16.90
C LEU A 55 -45.67 -20.14 -15.50
N LYS A 56 -46.98 -20.45 -15.47
CA LYS A 56 -47.80 -20.82 -14.30
C LYS A 56 -47.26 -22.05 -13.54
N PRO A 57 -47.47 -22.14 -12.21
CA PRO A 57 -47.09 -23.31 -11.43
C PRO A 57 -48.01 -24.49 -11.72
N ILE A 58 -47.40 -25.65 -11.99
CA ILE A 58 -48.10 -26.93 -12.17
C ILE A 58 -48.33 -27.55 -10.79
N SER A 59 -49.61 -27.74 -10.46
CA SER A 59 -50.07 -28.54 -9.31
C SER A 59 -49.91 -30.04 -9.63
N ARG A 60 -49.11 -30.76 -8.84
CA ARG A 60 -49.26 -32.21 -8.64
C ARG A 60 -49.10 -32.57 -7.17
N THR A 61 -50.12 -33.28 -6.68
CA THR A 61 -50.34 -33.81 -5.34
C THR A 61 -49.51 -35.06 -5.03
N ALA A 62 -49.10 -35.21 -3.76
CA ALA A 62 -48.82 -36.43 -2.95
C ALA A 62 -47.62 -36.17 -2.00
N PHE A 63 -47.53 -36.53 -0.71
CA PHE A 63 -48.33 -37.27 0.26
C PHE A 63 -47.98 -36.77 1.68
N SER A 64 -48.93 -36.87 2.61
CA SER A 64 -48.87 -36.48 4.03
C SER A 64 -48.03 -37.42 4.91
N CYS A 65 -47.32 -36.89 5.92
CA CYS A 65 -47.19 -37.50 7.25
C CYS A 65 -46.89 -36.44 8.34
N SER A 66 -47.39 -36.74 9.54
CA SER A 66 -47.94 -35.79 10.54
C SER A 66 -47.04 -35.50 11.76
N ALA A 67 -47.54 -34.56 12.59
CA ALA A 67 -47.19 -34.15 13.96
C ALA A 67 -46.35 -32.85 14.01
N VAL A 68 -46.76 -31.74 14.62
CA VAL A 68 -47.43 -31.52 15.93
C VAL A 68 -48.36 -30.29 15.85
N ALA A 69 -49.42 -30.30 16.67
CA ALA A 69 -50.54 -29.37 16.66
C ALA A 69 -50.34 -28.06 17.47
N SER A 70 -51.00 -27.01 16.94
CA SER A 70 -51.84 -25.98 17.60
C SER A 70 -51.28 -25.02 18.68
N HIS A 71 -51.33 -23.71 18.38
CA HIS A 71 -52.37 -22.80 18.92
C HIS A 71 -52.39 -21.42 18.21
N HIS A 72 -53.57 -21.01 17.74
CA HIS A 72 -53.92 -19.65 17.29
C HIS A 72 -54.18 -18.72 18.50
N PRO A 73 -54.14 -17.39 18.29
CA PRO A 73 -55.40 -16.65 18.37
C PRO A 73 -55.65 -15.69 17.20
N ASN A 74 -56.94 -15.54 16.89
CA ASN A 74 -57.54 -14.62 15.94
C ASN A 74 -57.34 -13.15 16.33
N THR A 75 -57.11 -12.28 15.35
CA THR A 75 -57.82 -10.99 15.23
C THR A 75 -57.91 -10.57 13.77
N SER A 76 -59.12 -10.19 13.39
CA SER A 76 -59.59 -9.73 12.09
C SER A 76 -58.91 -8.43 11.61
N GLY A 77 -58.47 -8.43 10.35
CA GLY A 77 -58.08 -7.23 9.61
C GLY A 77 -58.04 -7.52 8.12
N SER A 78 -59.09 -7.08 7.41
CA SER A 78 -59.11 -7.00 5.95
C SER A 78 -57.95 -6.12 5.47
N GLY A 79 -57.01 -6.70 4.74
CA GLY A 79 -55.86 -6.00 4.17
C GLY A 79 -55.22 -6.82 3.06
N ASN A 80 -55.14 -6.22 1.86
CA ASN A 80 -54.58 -6.73 0.61
C ASN A 80 -53.43 -7.74 0.76
N LEU A 81 -53.59 -8.94 0.18
CA LEU A 81 -52.46 -9.82 -0.16
C LEU A 81 -51.68 -9.18 -1.33
N THR A 82 -50.70 -8.34 -1.01
CA THR A 82 -49.53 -8.16 -1.86
C THR A 82 -48.52 -9.25 -1.51
N SER A 83 -48.10 -10.03 -2.50
CA SER A 83 -47.00 -10.98 -2.35
C SER A 83 -45.71 -10.22 -2.01
N SER A 84 -45.39 -10.14 -0.72
CA SER A 84 -44.11 -9.63 -0.24
C SER A 84 -42.99 -10.47 -0.84
N ALA A 85 -42.22 -9.90 -1.78
CA ALA A 85 -41.01 -10.52 -2.29
C ALA A 85 -40.03 -10.72 -1.13
N THR A 86 -39.77 -11.98 -0.75
CA THR A 86 -38.84 -12.33 0.32
C THR A 86 -37.42 -11.97 -0.10
N SER A 87 -36.72 -11.13 0.68
CA SER A 87 -35.36 -10.66 0.38
C SER A 87 -34.33 -11.81 0.39
N ALA A 88 -33.20 -11.63 -0.31
CA ALA A 88 -32.14 -12.64 -0.38
C ALA A 88 -31.61 -13.02 1.02
N ARG A 89 -31.47 -12.05 1.92
CA ARG A 89 -31.07 -12.26 3.31
C ARG A 89 -32.06 -13.13 4.09
N ALA A 90 -33.37 -12.93 3.88
CA ALA A 90 -34.40 -13.74 4.53
C ALA A 90 -34.40 -15.19 4.00
N LYS A 91 -34.22 -15.38 2.69
CA LYS A 91 -34.03 -16.72 2.10
C LYS A 91 -32.79 -17.41 2.68
N LEU A 92 -31.66 -16.72 2.75
CA LEU A 92 -30.43 -17.26 3.33
C LEU A 92 -30.63 -17.70 4.78
N GLN A 93 -31.30 -16.89 5.61
CA GLN A 93 -31.59 -17.23 6.99
C GLN A 93 -32.46 -18.49 7.13
N LEU A 94 -33.46 -18.66 6.25
CA LEU A 94 -34.29 -19.87 6.21
C LEU A 94 -33.48 -21.11 5.87
N LEU A 95 -32.60 -21.00 4.87
CA LEU A 95 -31.71 -22.11 4.48
C LEU A 95 -30.75 -22.47 5.62
N ILE A 96 -30.19 -21.48 6.32
CA ILE A 96 -29.32 -21.69 7.48
C ILE A 96 -30.07 -22.42 8.60
N GLN A 97 -31.27 -21.96 8.94
CA GLN A 97 -32.09 -22.59 9.98
C GLN A 97 -32.43 -24.05 9.63
N GLU A 98 -32.73 -24.32 8.36
CA GLU A 98 -32.98 -25.67 7.88
C GLU A 98 -31.75 -26.57 8.03
N PHE A 99 -30.59 -26.16 7.52
CA PHE A 99 -29.36 -26.97 7.64
C PHE A 99 -28.89 -27.12 9.10
N GLN A 100 -29.14 -26.13 9.95
CA GLN A 100 -28.87 -26.22 11.40
C GLN A 100 -29.80 -27.21 12.11
N SER A 101 -31.05 -27.36 11.65
CA SER A 101 -31.99 -28.33 12.21
C SER A 101 -31.61 -29.80 11.91
N LEU A 102 -30.80 -30.02 10.87
CA LEU A 102 -30.26 -31.34 10.53
C LEU A 102 -29.01 -31.62 11.37
N THR A 103 -29.14 -32.48 12.38
CA THR A 103 -28.04 -32.82 13.30
C THR A 103 -27.06 -33.84 12.71
N GLU A 104 -27.55 -34.75 11.87
CA GLU A 104 -26.72 -35.78 11.24
C GLU A 104 -26.07 -35.28 9.94
N PRO A 105 -24.73 -35.39 9.78
CA PRO A 105 -24.03 -34.95 8.56
C PRO A 105 -24.56 -35.61 7.28
N LEU A 106 -24.97 -36.87 7.36
CA LEU A 106 -25.52 -37.61 6.24
C LEU A 106 -26.84 -37.00 5.74
N ASP A 107 -27.68 -36.50 6.65
CA ASP A 107 -28.98 -35.92 6.28
C ASP A 107 -28.81 -34.54 5.63
N ARG A 108 -27.79 -33.77 6.02
CA ARG A 108 -27.38 -32.56 5.30
C ARG A 108 -26.94 -32.86 3.88
N VAL A 109 -26.18 -33.94 3.66
CA VAL A 109 -25.77 -34.38 2.31
C VAL A 109 -26.99 -34.80 1.50
N LYS A 110 -27.90 -35.61 2.05
CA LYS A 110 -29.15 -35.99 1.36
C LYS A 110 -29.98 -34.78 0.97
N ARG A 111 -30.10 -33.80 1.88
CA ARG A 111 -30.85 -32.57 1.61
C ARG A 111 -30.21 -31.76 0.48
N LEU A 112 -28.88 -31.70 0.46
CA LEU A 112 -28.13 -31.04 -0.59
C LEU A 112 -28.32 -31.73 -1.96
N LEU A 113 -28.26 -33.07 -2.01
CA LEU A 113 -28.52 -33.84 -3.23
C LEU A 113 -29.95 -33.63 -3.74
N HIS A 114 -30.94 -33.55 -2.84
CA HIS A 114 -32.30 -33.20 -3.23
C HIS A 114 -32.39 -31.79 -3.86
N TYR A 115 -31.63 -30.82 -3.35
CA TYR A 115 -31.55 -29.51 -4.01
C TYR A 115 -30.89 -29.58 -5.39
N ALA A 116 -29.92 -30.48 -5.59
CA ALA A 116 -29.32 -30.71 -6.91
C ALA A 116 -30.34 -31.21 -7.94
N GLU A 117 -31.25 -32.11 -7.54
CA GLU A 117 -32.34 -32.63 -8.39
C GLU A 117 -33.35 -31.55 -8.80
N LEU A 118 -33.55 -30.55 -7.94
CA LEU A 118 -34.46 -29.42 -8.19
C LEU A 118 -33.83 -28.32 -9.07
N LEU A 119 -32.51 -28.35 -9.27
CA LEU A 119 -31.82 -27.33 -10.07
C LEU A 119 -32.15 -27.49 -11.55
N ARG A 120 -32.58 -26.40 -12.19
CA ARG A 120 -32.84 -26.39 -13.64
C ARG A 120 -31.54 -26.73 -14.40
N PRO A 121 -31.56 -27.70 -15.34
CA PRO A 121 -30.39 -28.01 -16.15
C PRO A 121 -29.94 -26.81 -16.99
N LEU A 122 -28.63 -26.60 -17.08
CA LEU A 122 -28.03 -25.65 -18.00
C LEU A 122 -27.88 -26.31 -19.38
N GLY A 123 -28.36 -25.65 -20.44
CA GLY A 123 -28.24 -26.19 -21.80
C GLY A 123 -26.78 -26.27 -22.26
N ASP A 124 -26.44 -27.29 -23.06
CA ASP A 124 -25.06 -27.55 -23.54
C ASP A 124 -24.35 -26.32 -24.17
N PRO A 125 -25.01 -25.44 -24.95
CA PRO A 125 -24.34 -24.25 -25.51
C PRO A 125 -23.86 -23.24 -24.45
N LEU A 126 -24.46 -23.26 -23.26
CA LEU A 126 -24.10 -22.37 -22.17
C LEU A 126 -22.98 -22.96 -21.29
N LYS A 127 -22.57 -24.21 -21.52
CA LYS A 127 -21.45 -24.87 -20.84
C LYS A 127 -20.14 -24.59 -21.60
N SER A 128 -19.70 -23.35 -21.59
CA SER A 128 -18.45 -22.90 -22.22
C SER A 128 -17.37 -22.58 -21.18
N ASN A 129 -16.12 -22.43 -21.63
CA ASN A 129 -15.03 -21.96 -20.77
C ASN A 129 -15.30 -20.56 -20.17
N ASP A 130 -16.06 -19.69 -20.84
CA ASP A 130 -16.39 -18.34 -20.33
C ASP A 130 -17.41 -18.36 -19.16
N SER A 131 -18.13 -19.48 -19.04
CA SER A 131 -19.09 -19.72 -17.96
C SER A 131 -18.50 -20.53 -16.81
N ARG A 132 -17.25 -21.03 -16.92
CA ARG A 132 -16.58 -21.79 -15.85
C ARG A 132 -16.38 -20.91 -14.60
N VAL A 133 -16.56 -21.53 -13.43
CA VAL A 133 -16.17 -20.97 -12.12
C VAL A 133 -14.81 -21.55 -11.73
N PRO A 134 -13.76 -20.73 -11.57
CA PRO A 134 -12.43 -21.20 -11.18
C PRO A 134 -12.38 -21.62 -9.71
N GLY A 135 -11.34 -22.38 -9.34
CA GLY A 135 -11.07 -22.78 -7.95
C GLY A 135 -11.96 -23.90 -7.37
N CYS A 136 -12.95 -24.39 -8.11
CA CYS A 136 -13.78 -25.52 -7.68
C CYS A 136 -13.09 -26.86 -7.99
N THR A 137 -13.13 -27.82 -7.04
CA THR A 137 -12.62 -29.18 -7.29
C THR A 137 -13.43 -29.87 -8.39
N ALA A 138 -14.76 -29.68 -8.36
CA ALA A 138 -15.69 -30.09 -9.40
C ALA A 138 -15.84 -28.98 -10.45
N GLN A 139 -16.17 -29.33 -11.69
CA GLN A 139 -16.47 -28.36 -12.73
C GLN A 139 -17.82 -27.69 -12.45
N VAL A 140 -17.85 -26.37 -12.52
CA VAL A 140 -19.07 -25.57 -12.34
C VAL A 140 -19.18 -24.58 -13.48
N TRP A 141 -20.39 -24.47 -14.05
CA TRP A 141 -20.76 -23.47 -15.04
C TRP A 141 -21.80 -22.54 -14.44
N LEU A 142 -21.67 -21.24 -14.68
CA LEU A 142 -22.50 -20.17 -14.14
C LEU A 142 -22.85 -19.14 -15.22
N HIS A 143 -24.15 -18.94 -15.41
CA HIS A 143 -24.73 -17.89 -16.23
C HIS A 143 -25.48 -16.89 -15.36
N VAL A 144 -25.27 -15.61 -15.64
CA VAL A 144 -25.94 -14.50 -14.95
C VAL A 144 -26.50 -13.53 -15.97
N GLU A 145 -27.74 -13.10 -15.77
CA GLU A 145 -28.39 -12.05 -16.58
C GLU A 145 -29.09 -11.06 -15.66
N LEU A 146 -29.16 -9.79 -16.09
CA LEU A 146 -29.97 -8.77 -15.44
C LEU A 146 -31.28 -8.65 -16.21
N ASP A 147 -32.41 -8.94 -15.56
CA ASP A 147 -33.72 -8.85 -16.20
C ASP A 147 -34.20 -7.38 -16.34
N GLY A 148 -35.28 -7.19 -17.12
CA GLY A 148 -35.85 -5.87 -17.39
C GLY A 148 -36.40 -5.11 -16.18
N VAL A 149 -36.39 -5.71 -14.98
CA VAL A 149 -36.88 -5.13 -13.71
C VAL A 149 -35.74 -5.01 -12.68
N ASN A 150 -34.48 -4.98 -13.14
CA ASN A 150 -33.30 -4.87 -12.30
C ASN A 150 -33.15 -6.00 -11.26
N LYS A 151 -33.57 -7.21 -11.63
CA LYS A 151 -33.35 -8.43 -10.84
C LYS A 151 -32.40 -9.38 -11.55
N LEU A 152 -31.54 -10.04 -10.79
CA LEU A 152 -30.57 -10.97 -11.33
C LEU A 152 -31.19 -12.35 -11.52
N ARG A 153 -30.84 -12.98 -12.64
CA ARG A 153 -31.20 -14.36 -12.99
C ARG A 153 -29.95 -15.22 -13.02
N PHE A 154 -29.97 -16.29 -12.24
CA PHE A 154 -28.83 -17.19 -12.10
C PHE A 154 -29.19 -18.59 -12.62
N LEU A 155 -28.33 -19.13 -13.48
CA LEU A 155 -28.36 -20.53 -13.87
C LEU A 155 -26.98 -21.13 -13.60
N ALA A 156 -26.94 -22.31 -13.01
CA ALA A 156 -25.69 -23.00 -12.73
C ALA A 156 -25.83 -24.51 -12.93
N ASP A 157 -24.73 -25.19 -13.23
CA ASP A 157 -24.66 -26.65 -13.31
C ASP A 157 -23.27 -27.13 -12.88
N SER A 158 -23.15 -28.41 -12.55
CA SER A 158 -21.87 -29.03 -12.16
C SER A 158 -21.81 -30.50 -12.56
N ASP A 159 -20.59 -31.01 -12.76
CA ASP A 159 -20.30 -32.43 -12.96
C ASP A 159 -20.32 -33.27 -11.66
N SER A 160 -20.45 -32.62 -10.49
CA SER A 160 -20.61 -33.28 -9.20
C SER A 160 -21.96 -32.96 -8.57
N GLU A 161 -22.73 -33.99 -8.19
CA GLU A 161 -24.05 -33.83 -7.58
C GLU A 161 -24.02 -33.02 -6.25
N ILE A 162 -22.96 -33.17 -5.46
CA ILE A 162 -22.79 -32.40 -4.22
C ILE A 162 -22.58 -30.92 -4.55
N THR A 163 -21.70 -30.63 -5.51
CA THR A 163 -21.44 -29.25 -5.97
C THR A 163 -22.67 -28.64 -6.62
N LYS A 164 -23.40 -29.42 -7.42
CA LYS A 164 -24.67 -29.03 -8.02
C LYS A 164 -25.70 -28.64 -6.96
N GLY A 165 -25.74 -29.36 -5.85
CA GLY A 165 -26.58 -28.99 -4.70
C GLY A 165 -26.16 -27.67 -4.04
N PHE A 166 -24.86 -27.36 -3.95
CA PHE A 166 -24.39 -26.06 -3.48
C PHE A 166 -24.80 -24.94 -4.43
N CYS A 167 -24.63 -25.13 -5.74
CA CYS A 167 -25.11 -24.21 -6.77
C CYS A 167 -26.62 -23.99 -6.64
N ALA A 168 -27.40 -25.05 -6.43
CA ALA A 168 -28.85 -24.98 -6.31
C ALA A 168 -29.30 -24.10 -5.14
N CYS A 169 -28.62 -24.23 -4.00
CA CYS A 169 -28.91 -23.41 -2.84
C CYS A 169 -28.58 -21.92 -3.08
N LEU A 170 -27.42 -21.61 -3.67
CA LEU A 170 -27.06 -20.23 -4.01
C LEU A 170 -28.02 -19.61 -5.02
N VAL A 171 -28.38 -20.36 -6.06
CA VAL A 171 -29.37 -19.93 -7.05
C VAL A 171 -30.71 -19.68 -6.38
N TRP A 172 -31.17 -20.54 -5.47
CA TRP A 172 -32.44 -20.34 -4.75
C TRP A 172 -32.45 -19.06 -3.90
N VAL A 173 -31.33 -18.77 -3.21
CA VAL A 173 -31.17 -17.55 -2.40
C VAL A 173 -31.11 -16.29 -3.28
N LEU A 174 -30.33 -16.32 -4.37
CA LEU A 174 -29.94 -15.13 -5.11
C LEU A 174 -30.76 -14.87 -6.39
N ASP A 175 -31.44 -15.87 -6.97
CA ASP A 175 -32.31 -15.65 -8.13
C ASP A 175 -33.50 -14.74 -7.77
N GLY A 176 -33.69 -13.69 -8.58
CA GLY A 176 -34.66 -12.63 -8.35
C GLY A 176 -34.24 -11.56 -7.34
N ALA A 177 -33.00 -11.60 -6.83
CA ALA A 177 -32.44 -10.56 -5.96
C ALA A 177 -31.98 -9.33 -6.77
N THR A 178 -31.95 -8.15 -6.14
CA THR A 178 -31.31 -6.98 -6.76
C THR A 178 -29.78 -7.11 -6.72
N PRO A 179 -29.02 -6.37 -7.55
CA PRO A 179 -27.57 -6.35 -7.46
C PRO A 179 -27.03 -6.02 -6.05
N GLU A 180 -27.67 -5.07 -5.36
CA GLU A 180 -27.28 -4.67 -4.00
C GLU A 180 -27.47 -5.82 -3.00
N GLU A 181 -28.56 -6.58 -3.14
CA GLU A 181 -28.83 -7.76 -2.31
C GLU A 181 -27.79 -8.87 -2.54
N VAL A 182 -27.36 -9.10 -3.78
CA VAL A 182 -26.34 -10.12 -4.11
C VAL A 182 -24.96 -9.73 -3.59
N LEU A 183 -24.59 -8.45 -3.74
CA LEU A 183 -23.30 -7.93 -3.27
C LEU A 183 -23.21 -7.81 -1.74
N ALA A 184 -24.35 -7.77 -1.04
CA ALA A 184 -24.40 -7.71 0.42
C ALA A 184 -24.18 -9.06 1.12
N VAL A 185 -24.32 -10.20 0.40
CA VAL A 185 -24.10 -11.53 0.97
C VAL A 185 -22.60 -11.78 1.14
N LYS A 186 -22.18 -12.16 2.35
CA LYS A 186 -20.77 -12.43 2.65
C LYS A 186 -20.47 -13.92 2.68
N THR A 187 -19.21 -14.28 2.46
CA THR A 187 -18.75 -15.67 2.57
C THR A 187 -18.95 -16.25 3.97
N GLU A 188 -18.81 -15.42 5.01
CA GLU A 188 -18.99 -15.82 6.41
C GLU A 188 -20.44 -16.22 6.71
N ASP A 189 -21.42 -15.61 6.02
CA ASP A 189 -22.83 -15.95 6.17
C ASP A 189 -23.11 -17.40 5.71
N LEU A 190 -22.27 -17.95 4.83
CA LEU A 190 -22.38 -19.32 4.32
C LEU A 190 -21.71 -20.37 5.22
N ALA A 191 -20.92 -19.96 6.22
CA ALA A 191 -20.18 -20.90 7.07
C ALA A 191 -21.11 -21.88 7.82
N ALA A 192 -22.31 -21.44 8.19
CA ALA A 192 -23.32 -22.25 8.86
C ALA A 192 -23.94 -23.33 7.97
N LEU A 193 -23.79 -23.22 6.64
CA LEU A 193 -24.29 -24.18 5.65
C LEU A 193 -23.29 -25.32 5.36
N SER A 194 -22.14 -25.34 6.06
CA SER A 194 -21.13 -26.38 5.81
C SER A 194 -21.66 -27.78 6.13
N VAL A 195 -21.56 -28.66 5.14
CA VAL A 195 -22.20 -29.99 5.11
C VAL A 195 -21.25 -31.10 5.61
N VAL A 196 -19.96 -30.79 5.87
CA VAL A 196 -18.96 -31.84 6.16
C VAL A 196 -18.46 -31.78 7.61
N GLY A 197 -18.99 -32.70 8.42
CA GLY A 197 -18.50 -33.08 9.75
C GLY A 197 -17.62 -34.35 9.76
N LEU A 198 -16.95 -34.67 8.66
CA LEU A 198 -16.02 -35.81 8.54
C LEU A 198 -14.58 -35.30 8.42
N ASN A 199 -14.01 -34.93 9.57
CA ASN A 199 -12.58 -34.97 9.95
C ASN A 199 -12.30 -33.99 11.10
N ARG A 200 -12.95 -34.22 12.25
CA ARG A 200 -12.57 -33.62 13.56
C ARG A 200 -11.54 -34.47 14.32
N LYS A 201 -10.83 -35.39 13.66
CA LYS A 201 -9.73 -36.16 14.26
C LYS A 201 -8.44 -35.91 13.47
N ALA A 202 -7.45 -35.35 14.17
CA ALA A 202 -6.12 -34.93 13.70
C ALA A 202 -6.18 -33.80 12.66
N GLY A 203 -6.05 -32.54 13.05
CA GLY A 203 -4.73 -31.97 13.33
C GLY A 203 -4.05 -31.38 12.09
N GLY A 204 -4.73 -31.31 10.93
CA GLY A 204 -4.28 -30.53 9.77
C GLY A 204 -5.47 -29.89 9.05
N TYR A 205 -5.39 -28.60 8.73
CA TYR A 205 -6.33 -27.91 7.84
C TYR A 205 -6.12 -28.33 6.37
N SER A 206 -6.10 -29.63 6.09
CA SER A 206 -6.28 -30.13 4.73
C SER A 206 -7.75 -30.54 4.52
N SER A 207 -8.65 -29.55 4.50
CA SER A 207 -9.97 -29.80 3.90
C SER A 207 -9.85 -29.67 2.38
N SER A 208 -9.39 -30.75 1.73
CA SER A 208 -9.38 -30.94 0.27
C SER A 208 -10.82 -31.11 -0.26
N ARG A 209 -11.61 -30.04 -0.13
CA ARG A 209 -12.80 -29.67 -0.92
C ARG A 209 -12.86 -28.15 -0.87
N ALA A 210 -12.01 -27.49 -1.67
CA ALA A 210 -11.95 -26.05 -1.80
C ALA A 210 -13.37 -25.46 -1.78
N ASN A 211 -13.61 -24.50 -0.89
CA ASN A 211 -14.94 -23.98 -0.51
C ASN A 211 -15.82 -23.62 -1.72
N THR A 212 -16.52 -24.60 -2.27
CA THR A 212 -17.24 -24.48 -3.54
C THR A 212 -18.33 -23.41 -3.44
N TRP A 213 -18.98 -23.30 -2.29
CA TRP A 213 -19.87 -22.19 -1.92
C TRP A 213 -19.25 -20.81 -2.13
N HIS A 214 -18.01 -20.64 -1.68
CA HIS A 214 -17.34 -19.34 -1.71
C HIS A 214 -16.98 -18.98 -3.15
N ASN A 215 -16.38 -19.90 -3.89
CA ASN A 215 -15.93 -19.64 -5.26
C ASN A 215 -17.14 -19.34 -6.18
N VAL A 216 -18.23 -20.08 -6.03
CA VAL A 216 -19.47 -19.83 -6.82
C VAL A 216 -20.09 -18.48 -6.45
N LEU A 217 -20.18 -18.13 -5.15
CA LEU A 217 -20.69 -16.81 -4.72
C LEU A 217 -19.83 -15.67 -5.27
N MET A 218 -18.50 -15.77 -5.19
CA MET A 218 -17.58 -14.74 -5.70
C MET A 218 -17.73 -14.57 -7.21
N SER A 219 -17.85 -15.66 -7.99
CA SER A 219 -18.12 -15.57 -9.43
C SER A 219 -19.51 -14.99 -9.74
N MET A 220 -20.53 -15.27 -8.93
CA MET A 220 -21.85 -14.63 -9.03
C MET A 220 -21.75 -13.12 -8.80
N GLN A 221 -21.03 -12.69 -7.76
CA GLN A 221 -20.81 -11.28 -7.45
C GLN A 221 -19.98 -10.56 -8.52
N LYS A 222 -18.92 -11.19 -9.04
CA LYS A 222 -18.10 -10.67 -10.15
C LYS A 222 -18.94 -10.42 -11.41
N LYS A 223 -19.72 -11.42 -11.84
CA LYS A 223 -20.61 -11.28 -13.01
C LYS A 223 -21.72 -10.24 -12.74
N THR A 224 -22.20 -10.13 -11.50
CA THR A 224 -23.15 -9.09 -11.08
C THR A 224 -22.56 -7.69 -11.23
N LYS A 225 -21.35 -7.44 -10.70
CA LYS A 225 -20.65 -6.14 -10.84
C LYS A 225 -20.48 -5.75 -12.31
N ALA A 226 -20.09 -6.71 -13.16
CA ALA A 226 -19.92 -6.48 -14.60
C ALA A 226 -21.23 -6.04 -15.29
N LEU A 227 -22.36 -6.68 -14.95
CA LEU A 227 -23.67 -6.32 -15.51
C LEU A 227 -24.16 -4.95 -15.01
N VAL A 228 -23.88 -4.60 -13.75
CA VAL A 228 -24.20 -3.27 -13.20
C VAL A 228 -23.38 -2.18 -13.91
N ALA A 229 -22.08 -2.39 -14.09
CA ALA A 229 -21.22 -1.45 -14.80
C ALA A 229 -21.68 -1.22 -16.25
N GLU A 230 -22.06 -2.29 -16.95
CA GLU A 230 -22.59 -2.23 -18.32
C GLU A 230 -23.91 -1.44 -18.39
N ARG A 231 -24.81 -1.63 -17.42
CA ARG A 231 -26.06 -0.86 -17.30
C ARG A 231 -25.83 0.62 -17.03
N GLU A 232 -24.84 0.95 -16.20
CA GLU A 232 -24.50 2.34 -15.85
C GLU A 232 -23.72 3.08 -16.95
N GLY A 233 -23.46 2.42 -18.09
CA GLY A 233 -22.67 3.00 -19.17
C GLY A 233 -21.21 3.22 -18.79
N ARG A 234 -20.73 2.60 -17.71
CA ARG A 234 -19.32 2.64 -17.33
C ARG A 234 -18.55 1.71 -18.27
N PRO A 235 -17.43 2.14 -18.87
CA PRO A 235 -16.60 1.25 -19.65
C PRO A 235 -16.18 0.06 -18.79
N ARG A 236 -16.22 -1.17 -19.33
CA ARG A 236 -15.61 -2.33 -18.66
C ARG A 236 -14.16 -1.97 -18.37
N GLY A 237 -13.76 -1.96 -17.10
CA GLY A 237 -12.40 -1.62 -16.71
C GLY A 237 -11.40 -2.44 -17.53
N GLU A 238 -10.33 -1.80 -18.01
CA GLU A 238 -9.32 -2.51 -18.80
C GLU A 238 -8.67 -3.60 -17.94
N PRO A 239 -8.56 -4.85 -18.40
CA PRO A 239 -7.89 -5.88 -17.62
C PRO A 239 -6.41 -5.53 -17.41
N PHE A 240 -5.82 -6.09 -16.36
CA PHE A 240 -4.38 -6.03 -16.20
C PHE A 240 -3.70 -6.77 -17.37
N PRO A 241 -2.49 -6.36 -17.79
CA PRO A 241 -1.69 -7.13 -18.72
C PRO A 241 -1.48 -8.55 -18.19
N SER A 242 -1.45 -9.53 -19.08
CA SER A 242 -1.26 -10.93 -18.68
C SER A 242 -0.54 -11.76 -19.74
N LEU A 243 0.13 -12.82 -19.29
CA LEU A 243 0.73 -13.85 -20.13
C LEU A 243 -0.02 -15.17 -19.94
N ILE A 244 -0.57 -15.71 -21.02
CA ILE A 244 -1.18 -17.04 -21.03
C ILE A 244 -0.15 -18.03 -21.56
N VAL A 245 0.17 -19.04 -20.76
CA VAL A 245 1.09 -20.12 -21.07
C VAL A 245 0.29 -21.41 -21.23
N SER A 246 0.40 -22.05 -22.39
CA SER A 246 -0.20 -23.36 -22.67
C SER A 246 0.81 -24.32 -23.30
N ALA A 247 0.39 -25.55 -23.58
CA ALA A 247 1.22 -26.53 -24.28
C ALA A 247 1.55 -26.09 -25.72
N GLU A 248 0.66 -25.32 -26.35
CA GLU A 248 0.76 -24.84 -27.72
C GLU A 248 1.65 -23.58 -27.86
N GLY A 249 1.85 -22.81 -26.78
CA GLY A 249 2.68 -21.61 -26.83
C GLY A 249 2.40 -20.60 -25.71
N ILE A 250 2.83 -19.36 -25.95
CA ILE A 250 2.62 -18.22 -25.05
C ILE A 250 1.82 -17.16 -25.82
N GLN A 251 0.75 -16.66 -25.21
CA GLN A 251 -0.04 -15.54 -25.72
C GLN A 251 0.05 -14.38 -24.73
N ALA A 252 0.25 -13.17 -25.24
CA ALA A 252 0.31 -11.97 -24.42
C ALA A 252 -0.96 -11.12 -24.58
N LYS A 253 -1.44 -10.54 -23.49
CA LYS A 253 -2.53 -9.56 -23.46
C LYS A 253 -2.02 -8.24 -22.89
N GLY A 254 -2.10 -7.17 -23.67
CA GLY A 254 -1.64 -5.85 -23.28
C GLY A 254 -0.17 -5.62 -23.61
N SER A 255 0.17 -4.35 -23.88
CA SER A 255 1.46 -3.92 -24.40
C SER A 255 2.65 -4.29 -23.51
N TYR A 256 2.45 -4.28 -22.18
CA TYR A 256 3.46 -4.72 -21.23
C TYR A 256 3.78 -6.22 -21.39
N ALA A 257 2.75 -7.08 -21.39
CA ALA A 257 2.94 -8.52 -21.55
C ALA A 257 3.53 -8.87 -22.93
N GLU A 258 3.18 -8.13 -23.98
CA GLU A 258 3.76 -8.31 -25.32
C GLU A 258 5.27 -8.02 -25.33
N ALA A 259 5.72 -7.01 -24.59
CA ALA A 259 7.15 -6.75 -24.41
C ALA A 259 7.84 -7.89 -23.66
N GLN A 260 7.26 -8.35 -22.56
CA GLN A 260 7.79 -9.49 -21.80
C GLN A 260 7.89 -10.76 -22.67
N ALA A 261 6.86 -11.05 -23.47
CA ALA A 261 6.81 -12.23 -24.33
C ALA A 261 7.90 -12.26 -25.39
N ARG A 262 8.30 -11.09 -25.94
CA ARG A 262 9.39 -10.99 -26.91
C ARG A 262 10.73 -11.51 -26.37
N PHE A 263 10.94 -11.40 -25.06
CA PHE A 263 12.21 -11.75 -24.41
C PHE A 263 12.25 -13.17 -23.84
N LEU A 264 11.11 -13.86 -23.79
CA LEU A 264 11.05 -15.28 -23.39
C LEU A 264 11.67 -16.22 -24.43
N LEU A 265 11.93 -15.72 -25.65
CA LEU A 265 12.64 -16.40 -26.73
C LEU A 265 13.85 -15.55 -27.16
N PRO A 266 14.99 -15.68 -26.47
CA PRO A 266 16.17 -14.85 -26.71
C PRO A 266 16.81 -15.12 -28.09
N ASP A 267 17.39 -14.07 -28.69
CA ASP A 267 18.09 -14.13 -29.98
C ASP A 267 19.36 -14.99 -29.90
N GLU A 268 19.42 -16.05 -30.72
CA GLU A 268 20.58 -16.96 -30.79
C GLU A 268 21.90 -16.24 -31.12
N VAL A 269 21.87 -15.18 -31.93
CA VAL A 269 23.07 -14.45 -32.32
C VAL A 269 23.67 -13.75 -31.10
N LYS A 270 22.83 -13.07 -30.30
CA LYS A 270 23.25 -12.39 -29.06
C LYS A 270 23.75 -13.38 -28.02
N ILE A 271 23.12 -14.55 -27.89
CA ILE A 271 23.56 -15.61 -26.97
C ILE A 271 24.97 -16.08 -27.34
N ARG A 272 25.21 -16.39 -28.62
CA ARG A 272 26.52 -16.85 -29.09
C ARG A 272 27.59 -15.76 -28.94
N GLU A 273 27.26 -14.51 -29.25
CA GLU A 273 28.17 -13.38 -29.06
C GLU A 273 28.60 -13.25 -27.59
N LEU A 274 27.65 -13.28 -26.65
CA LEU A 274 27.94 -13.20 -25.22
C LEU A 274 28.82 -14.37 -24.77
N VAL A 275 28.42 -15.61 -25.08
CA VAL A 275 29.17 -16.82 -24.68
C VAL A 275 30.61 -16.79 -25.20
N ASN A 276 30.83 -16.33 -26.44
CA ASN A 276 32.19 -16.20 -27.00
C ASN A 276 33.06 -15.28 -26.15
N PHE A 277 32.55 -14.11 -25.73
CA PHE A 277 33.30 -13.21 -24.85
C PHE A 277 33.56 -13.83 -23.47
N LEU A 278 32.54 -14.47 -22.89
CA LEU A 278 32.63 -15.09 -21.56
C LEU A 278 33.69 -16.20 -21.53
N GLU A 279 33.69 -17.08 -22.55
CA GLU A 279 34.63 -18.19 -22.63
C GLU A 279 36.06 -17.73 -22.94
N GLN A 280 36.24 -16.86 -23.94
CA GLN A 280 37.56 -16.39 -24.38
C GLN A 280 38.29 -15.65 -23.26
N LYS A 281 37.55 -14.85 -22.48
CA LYS A 281 38.11 -13.97 -21.44
C LYS A 281 37.97 -14.54 -20.03
N LYS A 282 37.43 -15.76 -19.89
CA LYS A 282 37.19 -16.45 -18.61
C LYS A 282 36.38 -15.59 -17.63
N ILE A 283 35.26 -15.07 -18.09
CA ILE A 283 34.37 -14.21 -17.30
C ILE A 283 33.25 -15.08 -16.69
N GLY A 284 33.09 -15.00 -15.37
CA GLY A 284 31.92 -15.52 -14.67
C GLY A 284 30.81 -14.47 -14.61
N VAL A 285 29.55 -14.91 -14.63
CA VAL A 285 28.38 -14.03 -14.52
C VAL A 285 27.54 -14.45 -13.32
N VAL A 286 27.32 -13.53 -12.39
CA VAL A 286 26.35 -13.70 -11.31
C VAL A 286 25.27 -12.64 -11.47
N ALA A 287 24.01 -13.06 -11.44
CA ALA A 287 22.88 -12.17 -11.71
C ALA A 287 21.75 -12.39 -10.70
N HIS A 288 21.04 -11.33 -10.35
CA HIS A 288 19.84 -11.41 -9.53
C HIS A 288 18.62 -11.93 -10.33
N PHE A 289 17.58 -12.41 -9.65
CA PHE A 289 16.32 -12.79 -10.32
C PHE A 289 15.54 -11.61 -10.91
N TYR A 290 15.72 -10.41 -10.37
CA TYR A 290 14.93 -9.21 -10.73
C TYR A 290 15.49 -8.44 -11.93
N MET A 291 16.30 -9.11 -12.73
CA MET A 291 16.89 -8.56 -13.94
C MET A 291 15.85 -8.37 -15.04
N ASP A 292 16.16 -7.49 -15.98
CA ASP A 292 15.33 -7.32 -17.17
C ASP A 292 15.13 -8.68 -17.88
N PRO A 293 13.90 -9.01 -18.34
CA PRO A 293 13.60 -10.28 -19.01
C PRO A 293 14.48 -10.58 -20.22
N GLU A 294 14.93 -9.57 -20.98
CA GLU A 294 15.87 -9.77 -22.09
C GLU A 294 17.18 -10.38 -21.57
N VAL A 295 17.73 -9.77 -20.53
CA VAL A 295 18.98 -10.21 -19.91
C VAL A 295 18.81 -11.59 -19.29
N GLN A 296 17.71 -11.80 -18.55
CA GLN A 296 17.43 -13.07 -17.90
C GLN A 296 17.24 -14.21 -18.92
N GLY A 297 16.53 -13.95 -20.01
CA GLY A 297 16.34 -14.90 -21.11
C GLY A 297 17.67 -15.27 -21.76
N VAL A 298 18.49 -14.28 -22.13
CA VAL A 298 19.81 -14.50 -22.74
C VAL A 298 20.75 -15.25 -21.79
N LEU A 299 20.83 -14.86 -20.50
CA LEU A 299 21.69 -15.53 -19.53
C LEU A 299 21.26 -16.98 -19.27
N THR A 300 19.95 -17.24 -19.18
CA THR A 300 19.41 -18.60 -18.99
C THR A 300 19.75 -19.50 -20.19
N ALA A 301 19.67 -18.96 -21.40
CA ALA A 301 20.06 -19.70 -22.61
C ALA A 301 21.59 -19.89 -22.69
N ALA A 302 22.36 -18.85 -22.38
CA ALA A 302 23.82 -18.87 -22.37
C ALA A 302 24.39 -19.84 -21.32
N GLN A 303 23.72 -20.03 -20.19
CA GLN A 303 24.14 -20.95 -19.12
C GLN A 303 24.30 -22.41 -19.61
N LYS A 304 23.56 -22.80 -20.67
CA LYS A 304 23.69 -24.12 -21.30
C LYS A 304 25.01 -24.30 -22.06
N LEU A 305 25.62 -23.20 -22.50
CA LEU A 305 26.85 -23.18 -23.29
C LEU A 305 28.05 -22.77 -22.45
N TRP A 306 27.85 -21.94 -21.42
CA TRP A 306 28.89 -21.51 -20.48
C TRP A 306 28.47 -21.81 -19.03
N PRO A 307 29.14 -22.75 -18.33
CA PRO A 307 28.71 -23.22 -17.01
C PRO A 307 28.93 -22.22 -15.88
N HIS A 308 29.68 -21.14 -16.11
CA HIS A 308 29.98 -20.10 -15.12
C HIS A 308 29.01 -18.92 -15.18
N ILE A 309 27.72 -19.21 -15.40
CA ILE A 309 26.62 -18.25 -15.27
C ILE A 309 25.71 -18.74 -14.14
N HIS A 310 25.36 -17.87 -13.20
CA HIS A 310 24.46 -18.19 -12.10
C HIS A 310 23.45 -17.07 -11.86
N ILE A 311 22.16 -17.41 -11.93
CA ILE A 311 21.04 -16.51 -11.65
C ILE A 311 20.43 -16.96 -10.32
N SER A 312 20.44 -16.08 -9.31
CA SER A 312 20.04 -16.43 -7.96
C SER A 312 19.71 -15.20 -7.12
N ASP A 313 19.26 -15.40 -5.88
CA ASP A 313 19.22 -14.33 -4.88
C ASP A 313 20.63 -13.83 -4.53
N SER A 314 20.72 -12.60 -4.01
CA SER A 314 21.96 -11.87 -3.73
C SER A 314 23.01 -12.63 -2.91
N LEU A 315 22.60 -13.52 -2.01
CA LEU A 315 23.51 -14.31 -1.16
C LEU A 315 24.26 -15.38 -1.93
N VAL A 316 23.55 -16.09 -2.81
CA VAL A 316 24.10 -17.24 -3.55
C VAL A 316 25.05 -16.75 -4.64
N MET A 317 24.92 -15.49 -5.08
CA MET A 317 25.80 -14.85 -6.05
C MET A 317 27.26 -14.84 -5.56
N ALA A 318 27.53 -14.46 -4.31
CA ALA A 318 28.90 -14.41 -3.78
C ALA A 318 29.58 -15.79 -3.72
N ASP A 319 28.85 -16.81 -3.24
CA ASP A 319 29.37 -18.19 -3.22
C ASP A 319 29.66 -18.74 -4.62
N SER A 320 28.77 -18.42 -5.56
CA SER A 320 28.91 -18.82 -6.95
C SER A 320 30.11 -18.15 -7.59
N ALA A 321 30.35 -16.87 -7.29
CA ALA A 321 31.54 -16.15 -7.73
C ALA A 321 32.83 -16.81 -7.19
N VAL A 322 32.86 -17.23 -5.91
CA VAL A 322 34.01 -17.97 -5.36
C VAL A 322 34.22 -19.31 -6.07
N LYS A 323 33.15 -20.05 -6.39
CA LYS A 323 33.24 -21.29 -7.17
C LYS A 323 33.77 -21.04 -8.59
N MET A 324 33.33 -19.97 -9.23
CA MET A 324 33.80 -19.55 -10.55
C MET A 324 35.28 -19.16 -10.54
N ALA A 325 35.72 -18.40 -9.52
CA ALA A 325 37.12 -18.04 -9.32
C ALA A 325 37.99 -19.30 -9.14
N LYS A 326 37.56 -20.26 -8.30
CA LYS A 326 38.20 -21.57 -8.14
C LYS A 326 38.28 -22.38 -9.44
N ALA A 327 37.28 -22.24 -10.31
CA ALA A 327 37.24 -22.87 -11.62
C ALA A 327 38.08 -22.14 -12.69
N GLY A 328 38.74 -21.03 -12.34
CA GLY A 328 39.68 -20.32 -13.21
C GLY A 328 39.12 -19.08 -13.90
N CYS A 329 37.92 -18.60 -13.52
CA CYS A 329 37.43 -17.30 -13.97
C CYS A 329 38.35 -16.17 -13.47
N LYS A 330 38.72 -15.26 -14.38
CA LYS A 330 39.58 -14.10 -14.10
C LYS A 330 38.80 -12.84 -13.75
N PHE A 331 37.55 -12.78 -14.19
CA PHE A 331 36.65 -11.66 -13.96
C PHE A 331 35.27 -12.17 -13.58
N ILE A 332 34.57 -11.43 -12.73
CA ILE A 332 33.19 -11.67 -12.36
C ILE A 332 32.38 -10.43 -12.72
N THR A 333 31.34 -10.63 -13.51
CA THR A 333 30.35 -9.60 -13.80
C THR A 333 29.14 -9.81 -12.89
N VAL A 334 28.69 -8.74 -12.25
CA VAL A 334 27.59 -8.75 -11.31
C VAL A 334 26.44 -7.95 -11.89
N LEU A 335 25.32 -8.61 -12.13
CA LEU A 335 24.08 -7.96 -12.56
C LEU A 335 23.13 -7.85 -11.36
N GLY A 336 23.08 -6.66 -10.80
CA GLY A 336 22.39 -6.35 -9.55
C GLY A 336 22.58 -4.89 -9.17
N VAL A 337 22.33 -4.57 -7.90
CA VAL A 337 22.59 -3.25 -7.32
C VAL A 337 23.95 -3.21 -6.64
N ASP A 338 24.45 -2.02 -6.31
CA ASP A 338 25.84 -1.83 -5.87
C ASP A 338 26.21 -2.71 -4.66
N PHE A 339 25.37 -2.78 -3.63
CA PHE A 339 25.66 -3.59 -2.44
C PHE A 339 25.80 -5.09 -2.74
N MET A 340 25.20 -5.59 -3.81
CA MET A 340 25.36 -6.99 -4.23
C MET A 340 26.75 -7.21 -4.84
N SER A 341 27.22 -6.26 -5.65
CA SER A 341 28.55 -6.32 -6.25
C SER A 341 29.67 -6.15 -5.22
N GLU A 342 29.45 -5.26 -4.26
CA GLU A 342 30.29 -5.05 -3.09
C GLU A 342 30.40 -6.31 -2.22
N ASN A 343 29.27 -6.99 -1.95
CA ASN A 343 29.28 -8.25 -1.21
C ASN A 343 30.06 -9.35 -1.96
N VAL A 344 29.88 -9.47 -3.29
CA VAL A 344 30.66 -10.41 -4.12
C VAL A 344 32.16 -10.12 -4.01
N ARG A 345 32.56 -8.84 -4.06
CA ARG A 345 33.95 -8.41 -3.91
C ARG A 345 34.51 -8.78 -2.53
N ALA A 346 33.82 -8.42 -1.45
CA ALA A 346 34.27 -8.68 -0.08
C ALA A 346 34.47 -10.19 0.19
N ILE A 347 33.53 -11.02 -0.25
CA ILE A 347 33.61 -12.49 -0.06
C ILE A 347 34.73 -13.11 -0.90
N LEU A 348 34.98 -12.61 -2.11
CA LEU A 348 36.12 -13.06 -2.92
C LEU A 348 37.46 -12.69 -2.27
N ASP A 349 37.57 -11.49 -1.69
CA ASP A 349 38.77 -11.06 -0.96
C ASP A 349 39.02 -11.96 0.26
N GLN A 350 37.98 -12.22 1.06
CA GLN A 350 38.06 -13.11 2.22
C GLN A 350 38.43 -14.55 1.83
N ALA A 351 37.99 -15.01 0.66
CA ALA A 351 38.33 -16.32 0.11
C ALA A 351 39.73 -16.39 -0.54
N GLY A 352 40.49 -15.29 -0.54
CA GLY A 352 41.85 -15.21 -1.08
C GLY A 352 41.95 -14.95 -2.58
N PHE A 353 40.87 -14.49 -3.23
CA PHE A 353 40.79 -14.21 -4.67
C PHE A 353 40.77 -12.69 -4.96
N SER A 354 41.70 -11.95 -4.35
CA SER A 354 41.80 -10.49 -4.47
C SER A 354 42.22 -9.98 -5.86
N GLU A 355 42.74 -10.88 -6.69
CA GLU A 355 43.20 -10.64 -8.06
C GLU A 355 42.10 -10.79 -9.13
N VAL A 356 40.98 -11.44 -8.79
CA VAL A 356 39.83 -11.59 -9.71
C VAL A 356 39.11 -10.25 -9.82
N GLY A 357 38.95 -9.67 -11.00
CA GLY A 357 38.23 -8.40 -11.14
C GLY A 357 36.72 -8.56 -10.98
N VAL A 358 36.03 -7.64 -10.28
CA VAL A 358 34.56 -7.67 -10.08
C VAL A 358 33.96 -6.41 -10.68
N TYR A 359 33.02 -6.56 -11.61
CA TYR A 359 32.46 -5.45 -12.38
C TYR A 359 30.93 -5.43 -12.32
N ARG A 360 30.36 -4.24 -12.08
CA ARG A 360 28.92 -3.93 -12.21
C ARG A 360 28.59 -3.42 -13.62
N MET A 361 27.31 -3.23 -13.92
CA MET A 361 26.83 -2.93 -15.28
C MET A 361 26.58 -1.45 -15.56
N SER A 362 26.95 -0.57 -14.64
CA SER A 362 26.84 0.89 -14.79
C SER A 362 28.07 1.57 -14.19
N ASP A 363 28.46 2.70 -14.78
CA ASP A 363 29.42 3.66 -14.22
C ASP A 363 28.78 4.57 -13.16
N GLU A 364 27.45 4.71 -13.17
CA GLU A 364 26.68 5.43 -12.15
C GLU A 364 26.28 4.52 -10.99
N ARG A 365 26.05 5.08 -9.79
CA ARG A 365 25.59 4.34 -8.60
C ARG A 365 24.25 3.64 -8.88
N ILE A 366 24.18 2.32 -8.72
CA ILE A 366 22.95 1.55 -8.82
C ILE A 366 22.38 1.38 -7.39
N GLY A 367 21.46 2.29 -7.03
CA GLY A 367 20.89 2.40 -5.68
C GLY A 367 19.81 1.38 -5.32
N CYS A 368 19.20 1.57 -4.14
CA CYS A 368 18.04 0.82 -3.66
C CYS A 368 17.31 1.64 -2.61
N SER A 369 16.00 1.87 -2.77
CA SER A 369 15.22 2.73 -1.86
C SER A 369 15.24 2.24 -0.40
N LEU A 370 15.28 0.92 -0.18
CA LEU A 370 15.44 0.34 1.16
C LEU A 370 16.84 0.54 1.74
N ALA A 371 17.88 0.44 0.92
CA ALA A 371 19.25 0.66 1.37
C ALA A 371 19.47 2.14 1.76
N ASP A 372 18.88 3.07 1.00
CA ASP A 372 18.93 4.50 1.31
C ASP A 372 18.12 4.82 2.58
N ALA A 373 16.95 4.20 2.78
CA ALA A 373 16.19 4.33 4.03
C ALA A 373 16.98 3.84 5.25
N ALA A 374 17.70 2.72 5.12
CA ALA A 374 18.54 2.18 6.19
C ALA A 374 19.80 3.02 6.48
N ALA A 375 20.23 3.84 5.52
CA ALA A 375 21.33 4.79 5.68
C ALA A 375 20.86 6.16 6.24
N SER A 376 19.57 6.34 6.48
CA SER A 376 19.02 7.59 6.99
C SER A 376 19.35 7.83 8.47
N PRO A 377 19.43 9.11 8.92
CA PRO A 377 19.56 9.43 10.34
C PRO A 377 18.43 8.83 11.19
N ALA A 378 17.20 8.82 10.67
CA ALA A 378 16.04 8.24 11.35
C ALA A 378 16.21 6.74 11.64
N TYR A 379 16.86 5.98 10.74
CA TYR A 379 17.17 4.57 10.98
C TYR A 379 18.20 4.38 12.10
N MET A 380 19.19 5.27 12.17
CA MET A 380 20.19 5.25 13.23
C MET A 380 19.59 5.63 14.58
N ASP A 381 18.69 6.62 14.64
CA ASP A 381 17.98 6.99 15.88
C ASP A 381 17.08 5.85 16.38
N TYR A 382 16.41 5.16 15.45
CA TYR A 382 15.62 3.95 15.75
C TYR A 382 16.49 2.85 16.41
N LEU A 383 17.72 2.64 15.94
CA LEU A 383 18.64 1.66 16.54
C LEU A 383 19.32 2.16 17.80
N ALA A 384 19.53 3.46 17.95
CA ALA A 384 20.00 4.05 19.20
C ALA A 384 18.99 3.81 20.34
N ALA A 385 17.68 3.92 20.05
CA ALA A 385 16.63 3.55 20.99
C ALA A 385 16.69 2.06 21.37
N ALA A 386 16.98 1.19 20.40
CA ALA A 386 17.16 -0.25 20.65
C ALA A 386 18.35 -0.56 21.57
N ALA A 387 19.47 0.16 21.38
CA ALA A 387 20.67 0.04 22.22
C ALA A 387 20.48 0.61 23.62
N ALA A 388 19.62 1.62 23.79
CA ALA A 388 19.31 2.23 25.09
C ALA A 388 18.39 1.36 25.98
N SER A 389 17.86 0.23 25.48
CA SER A 389 17.02 -0.68 26.26
C SER A 389 17.85 -1.47 27.29
N VAL A 390 18.02 -0.93 28.50
CA VAL A 390 18.87 -1.52 29.55
C VAL A 390 18.24 -2.75 30.23
N SER A 391 16.92 -2.89 30.20
CA SER A 391 16.21 -3.94 30.95
C SER A 391 16.09 -5.29 30.23
N SER A 392 16.35 -5.34 28.92
CA SER A 392 16.07 -6.52 28.08
C SER A 392 17.02 -6.58 26.88
N PRO A 393 17.57 -7.75 26.53
CA PRO A 393 18.47 -7.88 25.39
C PRO A 393 17.80 -7.45 24.07
N SER A 394 18.52 -6.72 23.22
CA SER A 394 18.06 -6.30 21.90
C SER A 394 18.79 -7.04 20.78
N LEU A 395 18.05 -7.50 19.77
CA LEU A 395 18.56 -8.06 18.52
C LEU A 395 18.03 -7.23 17.35
N HIS A 396 18.93 -6.76 16.50
CA HIS A 396 18.56 -6.12 15.24
C HIS A 396 18.49 -7.17 14.12
N VAL A 397 17.33 -7.26 13.46
CA VAL A 397 17.10 -8.14 12.30
C VAL A 397 17.03 -7.25 11.06
N VAL A 398 18.13 -7.18 10.31
CA VAL A 398 18.25 -6.31 9.14
C VAL A 398 17.90 -7.07 7.86
N TYR A 399 17.10 -6.46 6.99
CA TYR A 399 16.80 -7.05 5.69
C TYR A 399 18.02 -7.01 4.78
N ILE A 400 18.18 -8.02 3.91
CA ILE A 400 19.34 -8.18 3.03
C ILE A 400 19.54 -6.98 2.09
N ASN A 401 18.44 -6.32 1.69
CA ASN A 401 18.40 -5.16 0.79
C ASN A 401 18.87 -3.87 1.48
N THR A 402 20.08 -3.90 2.02
CA THR A 402 20.77 -2.80 2.71
C THR A 402 22.26 -2.84 2.37
N SER A 403 22.97 -1.70 2.48
CA SER A 403 24.40 -1.66 2.17
C SER A 403 25.24 -2.45 3.18
N LEU A 404 26.44 -2.88 2.78
CA LEU A 404 27.38 -3.55 3.69
C LEU A 404 27.84 -2.59 4.80
N GLU A 405 28.03 -1.32 4.45
CA GLU A 405 28.31 -0.22 5.36
C GLU A 405 27.24 -0.08 6.46
N THR A 406 25.96 -0.06 6.06
CA THR A 406 24.85 -0.02 7.04
C THR A 406 24.89 -1.24 7.95
N LYS A 407 25.12 -2.44 7.41
CA LYS A 407 25.25 -3.66 8.23
C LYS A 407 26.40 -3.55 9.23
N ALA A 408 27.53 -2.95 8.84
CA ALA A 408 28.67 -2.75 9.72
C ALA A 408 28.34 -1.78 10.86
N TYR A 409 27.83 -0.58 10.55
CA TYR A 409 27.48 0.42 11.55
C TYR A 409 26.40 -0.09 12.51
N THR A 410 25.35 -0.70 11.98
CA THR A 410 24.25 -1.20 12.80
C THR A 410 24.68 -2.37 13.69
N HIS A 411 25.58 -3.25 13.23
CA HIS A 411 26.12 -4.34 14.04
C HIS A 411 26.95 -3.85 15.24
N GLU A 412 27.63 -2.71 15.11
CA GLU A 412 28.37 -2.09 16.22
C GLU A 412 27.45 -1.42 17.25
N VAL A 413 26.26 -0.98 16.85
CA VAL A 413 25.27 -0.37 17.75
C VAL A 413 24.43 -1.43 18.46
N VAL A 414 23.88 -2.39 17.72
CA VAL A 414 23.08 -3.50 18.24
C VAL A 414 23.53 -4.80 17.56
N PRO A 415 23.73 -5.91 18.31
CA PRO A 415 24.01 -7.20 17.71
C PRO A 415 23.01 -7.53 16.61
N THR A 416 23.53 -7.69 15.39
CA THR A 416 22.73 -7.73 14.16
C THR A 416 22.82 -9.09 13.46
N ILE A 417 21.68 -9.56 12.96
CA ILE A 417 21.56 -10.69 12.02
C ILE A 417 20.85 -10.22 10.74
N THR A 418 21.35 -10.62 9.58
CA THR A 418 20.66 -10.36 8.32
C THR A 418 19.52 -11.36 8.07
N CYS A 419 18.48 -10.95 7.35
CA CYS A 419 17.39 -11.83 6.92
C CYS A 419 17.02 -11.58 5.44
N THR A 420 16.31 -12.54 4.86
CA THR A 420 15.63 -12.46 3.56
C THR A 420 14.12 -12.58 3.78
N SER A 421 13.32 -12.29 2.75
CA SER A 421 11.87 -12.50 2.80
C SER A 421 11.47 -13.96 3.01
N SER A 422 12.36 -14.90 2.67
CA SER A 422 12.13 -16.34 2.84
C SER A 422 12.44 -16.86 4.24
N ASN A 423 13.24 -16.16 5.06
CA ASN A 423 13.64 -16.66 6.38
C ASN A 423 13.29 -15.74 7.55
N VAL A 424 12.86 -14.49 7.33
CA VAL A 424 12.62 -13.51 8.40
C VAL A 424 11.73 -14.05 9.53
N VAL A 425 10.62 -14.72 9.19
CA VAL A 425 9.66 -15.24 10.17
C VAL A 425 10.32 -16.29 11.05
N GLN A 426 11.09 -17.20 10.44
CA GLN A 426 11.82 -18.26 11.13
C GLN A 426 12.97 -17.69 11.96
N THR A 427 13.67 -16.66 11.47
CA THR A 427 14.73 -15.98 12.22
C THR A 427 14.18 -15.36 13.51
N ILE A 428 13.05 -14.67 13.42
CA ILE A 428 12.42 -14.02 14.58
C ILE A 428 11.93 -15.08 15.58
N LEU A 429 11.16 -16.07 15.13
CA LEU A 429 10.67 -17.15 16.00
C LEU A 429 11.84 -17.89 16.68
N GLN A 430 12.86 -18.29 15.93
CA GLN A 430 14.01 -18.97 16.52
C GLN A 430 14.69 -18.12 17.59
N ALA A 431 14.89 -16.81 17.34
CA ALA A 431 15.52 -15.89 18.28
C ALA A 431 14.76 -15.82 19.61
N PHE A 432 13.44 -15.66 19.58
CA PHE A 432 12.59 -15.69 20.78
C PHE A 432 12.59 -17.05 21.49
N SER A 433 12.84 -18.14 20.76
CA SER A 433 12.92 -19.48 21.36
C SER A 433 14.27 -19.80 22.02
N GLU A 434 15.33 -19.05 21.69
CA GLU A 434 16.69 -19.26 22.18
C GLU A 434 17.13 -18.20 23.19
N ILE A 435 16.54 -17.00 23.16
CA ILE A 435 16.92 -15.87 24.01
C ILE A 435 15.70 -15.41 24.82
N PRO A 436 15.72 -15.53 26.16
CA PRO A 436 14.64 -15.05 27.01
C PRO A 436 14.56 -13.52 27.02
N ASP A 437 13.35 -12.99 27.15
CA ASP A 437 13.06 -11.54 27.28
C ASP A 437 13.66 -10.67 26.16
N LEU A 438 13.80 -11.24 24.95
CA LEU A 438 14.40 -10.58 23.79
C LEU A 438 13.48 -9.50 23.19
N ASN A 439 14.04 -8.32 22.90
CA ASN A 439 13.46 -7.35 21.97
C ASN A 439 14.05 -7.53 20.58
N VAL A 440 13.19 -7.65 19.57
CA VAL A 440 13.61 -7.72 18.17
C VAL A 440 13.27 -6.41 17.47
N TRP A 441 14.26 -5.84 16.79
CA TRP A 441 14.14 -4.60 16.03
C TRP A 441 14.36 -4.93 14.56
N TYR A 442 13.29 -4.89 13.77
CA TYR A 442 13.33 -5.20 12.34
C TYR A 442 13.43 -3.94 11.48
N GLY A 443 14.11 -4.02 10.33
CA GLY A 443 14.14 -2.95 9.34
C GLY A 443 14.94 -3.30 8.08
N PRO A 444 14.95 -2.42 7.06
CA PRO A 444 14.29 -1.12 7.01
C PRO A 444 12.87 -1.15 6.42
N ASP A 445 12.36 -2.29 5.96
CA ASP A 445 11.09 -2.32 5.24
C ASP A 445 9.86 -2.23 6.17
N THR A 446 9.18 -1.09 6.15
CA THR A 446 7.98 -0.80 6.94
C THR A 446 6.85 -1.78 6.68
N TYR A 447 6.59 -2.11 5.41
CA TYR A 447 5.47 -2.98 5.05
C TYR A 447 5.74 -4.41 5.49
N MET A 448 6.94 -4.91 5.23
CA MET A 448 7.34 -6.24 5.68
C MET A 448 7.30 -6.35 7.21
N GLY A 449 7.78 -5.34 7.93
CA GLY A 449 7.68 -5.29 9.40
C GLY A 449 6.24 -5.35 9.91
N ALA A 450 5.37 -4.49 9.35
CA ALA A 450 3.95 -4.47 9.69
C ALA A 450 3.23 -5.79 9.33
N ASN A 451 3.55 -6.38 8.18
CA ASN A 451 2.97 -7.63 7.71
C ASN A 451 3.43 -8.84 8.54
N ILE A 452 4.68 -8.87 9.00
CA ILE A 452 5.16 -9.89 9.95
C ILE A 452 4.40 -9.78 11.28
N MET A 453 4.23 -8.55 11.78
CA MET A 453 3.44 -8.30 13.00
C MET A 453 2.00 -8.80 12.85
N GLU A 454 1.35 -8.50 11.72
CA GLU A 454 0.00 -8.97 11.43
C GLU A 454 -0.08 -10.50 11.27
N LEU A 455 0.92 -11.12 10.63
CA LEU A 455 1.03 -12.58 10.56
C LEU A 455 1.08 -13.19 11.97
N PHE A 456 1.89 -12.64 12.87
CA PHE A 456 1.96 -13.12 14.25
C PHE A 456 0.66 -12.90 15.03
N ARG A 457 -0.04 -11.78 14.81
CA ARG A 457 -1.39 -11.58 15.36
C ARG A 457 -2.36 -12.67 14.90
N GLN A 458 -2.35 -13.02 13.62
CA GLN A 458 -3.20 -14.10 13.09
C GLN A 458 -2.82 -15.46 13.65
N MET A 459 -1.52 -15.73 13.88
CA MET A 459 -1.08 -16.95 14.56
C MET A 459 -1.65 -17.09 15.97
N THR A 460 -2.02 -15.99 16.65
CA THR A 460 -2.68 -16.09 17.97
C THR A 460 -4.10 -16.70 17.91
N ALA A 461 -4.71 -16.75 16.72
CA ALA A 461 -6.00 -17.41 16.48
C ALA A 461 -5.86 -18.87 16.03
N MET A 462 -4.66 -19.31 15.66
CA MET A 462 -4.36 -20.70 15.26
C MET A 462 -4.31 -21.64 16.48
N SER A 463 -4.46 -22.94 16.24
CA SER A 463 -4.22 -23.99 17.25
C SER A 463 -2.72 -24.15 17.53
N ASP A 464 -2.39 -24.72 18.69
CA ASP A 464 -0.98 -24.91 19.08
C ASP A 464 -0.28 -25.90 18.15
N GLU A 465 -1.00 -26.89 17.61
CA GLU A 465 -0.49 -27.84 16.63
C GLU A 465 -0.06 -27.15 15.33
N GLU A 466 -0.89 -26.24 14.79
CA GLU A 466 -0.56 -25.51 13.57
C GLU A 466 0.62 -24.53 13.79
N ILE A 467 0.71 -23.92 14.98
CA ILE A 467 1.86 -23.07 15.32
C ILE A 467 3.13 -23.92 15.40
N ALA A 468 3.04 -25.15 15.94
CA ALA A 468 4.16 -26.07 16.02
C ALA A 468 4.65 -26.56 14.65
N GLU A 469 3.75 -26.66 13.65
CA GLU A 469 4.13 -26.92 12.25
C GLU A 469 4.96 -25.78 11.64
N ILE A 470 4.68 -24.52 12.04
CA ILE A 470 5.48 -23.37 11.63
C ILE A 470 6.81 -23.34 12.40
N HIS A 471 6.76 -23.52 13.71
CA HIS A 471 7.96 -23.60 14.56
C HIS A 471 7.71 -24.42 15.83
N PRO A 472 8.44 -25.53 16.06
CA PRO A 472 8.08 -26.55 17.06
C PRO A 472 8.19 -26.09 18.52
N LYS A 473 8.90 -24.99 18.80
CA LYS A 473 9.03 -24.42 20.16
C LYS A 473 8.01 -23.33 20.48
N HIS A 474 7.11 -23.00 19.55
CA HIS A 474 6.09 -21.96 19.77
C HIS A 474 4.70 -22.55 19.91
N ASN A 475 3.91 -21.85 20.71
CA ASN A 475 2.48 -22.05 20.92
C ASN A 475 1.79 -20.67 20.99
N ARG A 476 0.47 -20.65 21.09
CA ARG A 476 -0.33 -19.42 21.12
C ARG A 476 0.12 -18.42 22.18
N ASN A 477 0.49 -18.89 23.37
CA ASN A 477 0.93 -18.01 24.46
C ASN A 477 2.29 -17.38 24.18
N SER A 478 3.23 -18.17 23.65
CA SER A 478 4.56 -17.66 23.28
C SER A 478 4.50 -16.62 22.15
N ILE A 479 3.56 -16.77 21.21
CA ILE A 479 3.36 -15.77 20.15
C ILE A 479 2.75 -14.48 20.73
N LYS A 480 1.79 -14.59 21.67
CA LYS A 480 1.23 -13.42 22.36
C LYS A 480 2.27 -12.64 23.15
N SER A 481 3.24 -13.31 23.78
CA SER A 481 4.35 -12.64 24.49
C SER A 481 5.38 -12.03 23.55
N LEU A 482 5.53 -12.58 22.34
CA LEU A 482 6.46 -12.07 21.32
C LEU A 482 6.01 -10.73 20.73
N ILE A 483 4.72 -10.58 20.43
CA ILE A 483 4.14 -9.39 19.77
C ILE A 483 4.59 -8.04 20.39
N PRO A 484 4.49 -7.81 21.71
CA PRO A 484 4.91 -6.52 22.29
C PRO A 484 6.42 -6.27 22.23
N CYS A 485 7.23 -7.32 22.02
CA CYS A 485 8.69 -7.25 21.96
C CYS A 485 9.23 -7.13 20.52
N LEU A 486 8.36 -7.12 19.52
CA LEU A 486 8.72 -6.96 18.12
C LEU A 486 8.51 -5.50 17.68
N HIS A 487 9.62 -4.81 17.44
CA HIS A 487 9.66 -3.46 16.90
C HIS A 487 10.06 -3.51 15.42
N TYR A 488 9.55 -2.60 14.62
CA TYR A 488 9.95 -2.45 13.23
C TYR A 488 10.06 -0.98 12.84
N PHE A 489 10.98 -0.68 11.93
CA PHE A 489 11.18 0.67 11.40
C PHE A 489 9.99 1.11 10.54
N GLN A 490 9.59 2.38 10.63
CA GLN A 490 8.36 2.89 10.00
C GLN A 490 8.58 3.81 8.79
N ASP A 491 9.82 4.10 8.42
CA ASP A 491 10.15 5.06 7.36
C ASP A 491 11.02 4.45 6.23
N GLY A 492 10.79 3.19 5.87
CA GLY A 492 11.46 2.57 4.73
C GLY A 492 10.50 1.77 3.85
N THR A 493 10.42 2.09 2.57
CA THR A 493 9.53 1.36 1.64
C THR A 493 10.23 1.00 0.33
N CYS A 494 9.95 -0.21 -0.16
CA CYS A 494 10.33 -0.62 -1.50
C CYS A 494 9.42 0.08 -2.53
N ILE A 495 10.00 0.89 -3.42
CA ILE A 495 9.22 1.66 -4.42
C ILE A 495 8.41 0.75 -5.34
N VAL A 496 8.93 -0.45 -5.64
CA VAL A 496 8.27 -1.43 -6.51
C VAL A 496 7.05 -2.02 -5.81
N HIS A 497 7.21 -2.51 -4.59
CA HIS A 497 6.11 -3.13 -3.85
C HIS A 497 5.10 -2.10 -3.36
N HIS A 498 5.48 -0.82 -3.23
CA HIS A 498 4.55 0.26 -2.91
C HIS A 498 3.43 0.42 -3.95
N LEU A 499 3.65 0.01 -5.20
CA LEU A 499 2.66 0.14 -6.29
C LEU A 499 1.42 -0.77 -6.13
N PHE A 500 1.47 -1.77 -5.24
CA PHE A 500 0.37 -2.70 -4.98
C PHE A 500 -0.63 -2.15 -3.96
N GLY A 501 -0.90 -0.85 -4.04
CA GLY A 501 -1.81 -0.15 -3.15
C GLY A 501 -3.29 -0.31 -3.49
N HIS A 502 -4.12 0.57 -2.94
CA HIS A 502 -5.57 0.44 -2.92
C HIS A 502 -6.22 0.33 -4.30
N GLU A 503 -5.73 1.07 -5.29
CA GLU A 503 -6.27 1.00 -6.65
C GLU A 503 -6.10 -0.39 -7.26
N VAL A 504 -4.89 -0.97 -7.12
CA VAL A 504 -4.60 -2.32 -7.56
C VAL A 504 -5.49 -3.32 -6.84
N VAL A 505 -5.58 -3.22 -5.50
CA VAL A 505 -6.43 -4.10 -4.67
C VAL A 505 -7.91 -3.97 -5.04
N GLY A 506 -8.40 -2.76 -5.26
CA GLY A 506 -9.77 -2.48 -5.68
C GLY A 506 -10.10 -3.14 -7.02
N LYS A 507 -9.19 -3.01 -7.99
CA LYS A 507 -9.32 -3.65 -9.31
C LYS A 507 -9.21 -5.18 -9.25
N ILE A 508 -8.36 -5.72 -8.37
CA ILE A 508 -8.31 -7.17 -8.10
C ILE A 508 -9.65 -7.65 -7.53
N ASN A 509 -10.22 -6.94 -6.55
CA ASN A 509 -11.52 -7.27 -5.96
C ASN A 509 -12.70 -7.15 -6.93
N GLU A 510 -12.57 -6.31 -7.95
CA GLU A 510 -13.60 -6.15 -8.99
C GLU A 510 -13.49 -7.22 -10.08
N MET A 511 -12.29 -7.45 -10.60
CA MET A 511 -12.07 -8.21 -11.84
C MET A 511 -11.41 -9.58 -11.64
N TYR A 512 -10.71 -9.80 -10.53
CA TYR A 512 -9.85 -10.97 -10.28
C TYR A 512 -10.13 -11.64 -8.93
N CYS A 513 -11.30 -11.41 -8.33
CA CYS A 513 -11.65 -11.92 -7.00
C CYS A 513 -11.81 -13.45 -6.92
N ASP A 514 -11.87 -14.11 -8.08
CA ASP A 514 -11.94 -15.55 -8.30
C ASP A 514 -10.60 -16.15 -8.82
N ALA A 515 -9.56 -15.32 -8.94
CA ALA A 515 -8.21 -15.73 -9.32
C ALA A 515 -7.39 -16.21 -8.10
N PHE A 516 -6.31 -16.93 -8.36
CA PHE A 516 -5.30 -17.24 -7.36
C PHE A 516 -4.49 -15.97 -7.03
N LEU A 517 -4.48 -15.56 -5.77
CA LEU A 517 -3.80 -14.33 -5.34
C LEU A 517 -2.48 -14.65 -4.65
N THR A 518 -1.40 -14.04 -5.14
CA THR A 518 -0.07 -14.19 -4.56
C THR A 518 0.42 -12.83 -4.07
N ALA A 519 1.15 -12.77 -2.96
CA ALA A 519 1.73 -11.53 -2.46
C ALA A 519 3.10 -11.74 -1.81
N HIS A 520 4.01 -10.79 -2.06
CA HIS A 520 5.28 -10.71 -1.35
C HIS A 520 5.11 -10.08 0.04
N PHE A 521 6.02 -10.31 0.98
CA PHE A 521 5.95 -9.66 2.30
C PHE A 521 6.10 -8.13 2.25
N GLU A 522 6.74 -7.58 1.21
CA GLU A 522 7.00 -6.15 1.05
C GLU A 522 5.79 -5.35 0.54
N VAL A 523 4.68 -5.99 0.17
CA VAL A 523 3.50 -5.28 -0.35
C VAL A 523 2.76 -4.51 0.76
N PRO A 524 2.03 -3.43 0.42
CA PRO A 524 1.13 -2.76 1.34
C PRO A 524 0.16 -3.72 2.04
N GLY A 525 -0.19 -3.38 3.29
CA GLY A 525 -1.03 -4.22 4.16
C GLY A 525 -2.38 -4.62 3.55
N GLU A 526 -2.92 -3.81 2.63
CA GLU A 526 -4.16 -4.12 1.88
C GLU A 526 -3.99 -5.29 0.90
N MET A 527 -2.92 -5.32 0.11
CA MET A 527 -2.62 -6.45 -0.80
C MET A 527 -2.22 -7.69 0.01
N PHE A 528 -1.45 -7.51 1.09
CA PHE A 528 -1.12 -8.59 2.02
C PHE A 528 -2.39 -9.21 2.61
N SER A 529 -3.32 -8.40 3.11
CA SER A 529 -4.57 -8.85 3.71
C SER A 529 -5.44 -9.60 2.71
N LEU A 530 -5.54 -9.08 1.49
CA LEU A 530 -6.30 -9.71 0.40
C LEU A 530 -5.72 -11.10 0.05
N ALA A 531 -4.40 -11.20 -0.09
CA ALA A 531 -3.74 -12.47 -0.37
C ALA A 531 -3.81 -13.45 0.82
N MET A 532 -3.77 -12.96 2.08
CA MET A 532 -3.99 -13.77 3.27
C MET A 532 -5.42 -14.31 3.35
N GLU A 533 -6.41 -13.51 2.96
CA GLU A 533 -7.80 -13.95 2.86
C GLU A 533 -7.96 -15.04 1.79
N ALA A 534 -7.34 -14.84 0.62
CA ALA A 534 -7.29 -15.87 -0.42
C ALA A 534 -6.56 -17.14 0.05
N LYS A 535 -5.46 -17.01 0.81
CA LYS A 535 -4.73 -18.13 1.40
C LYS A 535 -5.60 -18.95 2.35
N ARG A 536 -6.39 -18.32 3.21
CA ARG A 536 -7.37 -19.02 4.08
C ARG A 536 -8.40 -19.82 3.29
N ARG A 537 -8.66 -19.45 2.03
CA ARG A 537 -9.56 -20.15 1.12
C ARG A 537 -8.87 -21.23 0.25
N GLY A 538 -7.55 -21.39 0.38
CA GLY A 538 -6.75 -22.24 -0.51
C GLY A 538 -6.49 -21.62 -1.90
N MET A 539 -6.86 -20.35 -2.09
CA MET A 539 -6.75 -19.59 -3.33
C MET A 539 -5.63 -18.56 -3.30
N GLY A 540 -4.69 -18.63 -2.34
CA GLY A 540 -3.60 -17.68 -2.30
C GLY A 540 -2.40 -18.08 -1.48
N VAL A 541 -1.34 -17.28 -1.60
CA VAL A 541 -0.07 -17.46 -0.89
C VAL A 541 0.52 -16.11 -0.54
N VAL A 542 1.12 -16.03 0.63
CA VAL A 542 1.93 -14.89 1.05
C VAL A 542 3.30 -15.41 1.48
N GLY A 543 4.36 -14.81 0.95
CA GLY A 543 5.72 -15.24 1.24
C GLY A 543 6.76 -14.62 0.33
N SER A 544 7.91 -15.27 0.25
CA SER A 544 8.97 -14.92 -0.70
C SER A 544 8.59 -15.27 -2.15
N THR A 545 9.35 -14.74 -3.10
CA THR A 545 9.41 -15.18 -4.50
C THR A 545 9.33 -16.71 -4.66
N GLN A 546 10.08 -17.47 -3.87
CA GLN A 546 10.09 -18.93 -3.95
C GLN A 546 8.74 -19.54 -3.53
N ASN A 547 8.12 -19.02 -2.46
CA ASN A 547 6.81 -19.49 -2.01
C ASN A 547 5.72 -19.26 -3.08
N ILE A 548 5.79 -18.12 -3.77
CA ILE A 548 4.90 -17.80 -4.89
C ILE A 548 5.08 -18.81 -6.03
N LEU A 549 6.33 -19.10 -6.43
CA LEU A 549 6.62 -20.05 -7.50
C LEU A 549 6.19 -21.48 -7.14
N ASP A 550 6.43 -21.91 -5.90
CA ASP A 550 6.02 -23.23 -5.42
C ASP A 550 4.51 -23.39 -5.43
N PHE A 551 3.78 -22.37 -4.98
CA PHE A 551 2.32 -22.35 -5.03
C PHE A 551 1.77 -22.48 -6.45
N ILE A 552 2.34 -21.75 -7.43
CA ILE A 552 1.93 -21.86 -8.84
C ILE A 552 2.16 -23.28 -9.38
N LYS A 553 3.32 -23.87 -9.09
CA LYS A 553 3.65 -25.25 -9.51
C LYS A 553 2.70 -26.28 -8.89
N GLU A 554 2.40 -26.13 -7.61
CA GLU A 554 1.50 -27.03 -6.87
C GLU A 554 0.08 -27.00 -7.46
N ARG A 555 -0.50 -25.81 -7.64
CA ARG A 555 -1.84 -25.64 -8.23
C ARG A 555 -1.91 -26.11 -9.69
N LEU A 556 -0.84 -25.90 -10.47
CA LEU A 556 -0.74 -26.44 -11.83
C LEU A 556 -0.67 -27.97 -11.83
N GLN A 557 0.12 -28.57 -10.95
CA GLN A 557 0.21 -30.02 -10.84
C GLN A 557 -1.15 -30.63 -10.48
N GLU A 558 -1.86 -30.03 -9.51
CA GLU A 558 -3.23 -30.45 -9.16
C GLU A 558 -4.22 -30.36 -10.33
N ALA A 559 -4.08 -29.36 -11.21
CA ALA A 559 -4.90 -29.25 -12.42
C ALA A 559 -4.55 -30.34 -13.44
N LEU A 560 -3.26 -30.62 -13.63
CA LEU A 560 -2.79 -31.67 -14.52
C LEU A 560 -3.22 -33.07 -14.04
N ASP A 561 -3.16 -33.32 -12.73
CA ASP A 561 -3.56 -34.59 -12.13
C ASP A 561 -5.07 -34.86 -12.27
N ARG A 562 -5.89 -33.80 -12.32
CA ARG A 562 -7.34 -33.90 -12.58
C ARG A 562 -7.67 -34.29 -14.03
N ASN A 563 -6.76 -34.03 -14.98
CA ASN A 563 -6.92 -34.30 -16.41
C ASN A 563 -8.25 -33.78 -17.01
N VAL A 564 -8.57 -32.53 -16.72
CA VAL A 564 -9.74 -31.81 -17.27
C VAL A 564 -9.32 -30.46 -17.82
N ASP A 565 -10.02 -29.96 -18.84
CA ASP A 565 -9.74 -28.64 -19.41
C ASP A 565 -9.85 -27.59 -18.30
N ASP A 566 -8.79 -26.78 -18.14
CA ASP A 566 -8.71 -25.81 -17.04
C ASP A 566 -7.91 -24.55 -17.43
N HIS A 567 -8.27 -23.44 -16.79
CA HIS A 567 -7.65 -22.15 -16.97
C HIS A 567 -7.33 -21.55 -15.60
N LEU A 568 -6.06 -21.59 -15.21
CA LEU A 568 -5.60 -21.11 -13.91
C LEU A 568 -5.11 -19.68 -14.03
N GLN A 569 -5.80 -18.74 -13.39
CA GLN A 569 -5.43 -17.33 -13.38
C GLN A 569 -4.73 -16.97 -12.06
N PHE A 570 -3.51 -16.43 -12.14
CA PHE A 570 -2.70 -16.02 -10.99
C PHE A 570 -2.43 -14.52 -11.04
N VAL A 571 -2.78 -13.79 -9.99
CA VAL A 571 -2.39 -12.39 -9.79
C VAL A 571 -1.08 -12.34 -9.03
N LEU A 572 -0.07 -11.72 -9.64
CA LEU A 572 1.26 -11.59 -9.05
C LEU A 572 1.38 -10.33 -8.18
N GLY A 573 1.29 -10.47 -6.86
CA GLY A 573 1.58 -9.38 -5.90
C GLY A 573 3.08 -9.24 -5.61
N THR A 574 3.91 -9.17 -6.64
CA THR A 574 5.37 -9.02 -6.53
C THR A 574 5.95 -8.47 -7.84
N GLU A 575 7.24 -8.15 -7.85
CA GLU A 575 7.94 -7.62 -9.02
C GLU A 575 7.84 -8.53 -10.25
N SER A 576 7.75 -7.91 -11.44
CA SER A 576 7.61 -8.60 -12.72
C SER A 576 8.85 -9.39 -13.18
N GLY A 577 10.03 -9.20 -12.59
CA GLY A 577 11.25 -9.95 -12.93
C GLY A 577 11.14 -11.47 -12.72
N MET A 578 10.10 -11.91 -12.02
CA MET A 578 9.72 -13.32 -11.85
C MET A 578 9.25 -14.02 -13.14
N VAL A 579 8.84 -13.26 -14.16
CA VAL A 579 8.10 -13.78 -15.33
C VAL A 579 8.82 -14.92 -16.01
N THR A 580 10.11 -14.77 -16.31
CA THR A 580 10.88 -15.81 -17.02
C THR A 580 10.93 -17.11 -16.21
N SER A 581 11.16 -17.02 -14.90
CA SER A 581 11.22 -18.17 -14.00
C SER A 581 9.88 -18.89 -13.90
N ILE A 582 8.78 -18.13 -13.78
CA ILE A 582 7.42 -18.70 -13.72
C ILE A 582 7.09 -19.38 -15.05
N VAL A 583 7.28 -18.69 -16.18
CA VAL A 583 6.99 -19.25 -17.51
C VAL A 583 7.81 -20.51 -17.76
N ALA A 584 9.11 -20.51 -17.43
CA ALA A 584 9.98 -21.67 -17.60
C ALA A 584 9.50 -22.87 -16.75
N ALA A 585 9.13 -22.64 -15.50
CA ALA A 585 8.61 -23.68 -14.60
C ALA A 585 7.26 -24.25 -15.10
N VAL A 586 6.33 -23.37 -15.48
CA VAL A 586 5.01 -23.74 -16.02
C VAL A 586 5.16 -24.55 -17.31
N ARG A 587 5.97 -24.09 -18.28
CA ARG A 587 6.21 -24.82 -19.53
C ARG A 587 6.83 -26.19 -19.30
N LYS A 588 7.76 -26.30 -18.34
CA LYS A 588 8.38 -27.57 -17.99
C LYS A 588 7.35 -28.57 -17.46
N LEU A 589 6.43 -28.12 -16.59
CA LEU A 589 5.34 -28.97 -16.07
C LEU A 589 4.36 -29.35 -17.17
N LEU A 590 3.88 -28.40 -17.99
CA LEU A 590 2.99 -28.68 -19.11
C LEU A 590 3.61 -29.66 -20.13
N ALA A 591 4.92 -29.56 -20.39
CA ALA A 591 5.62 -30.45 -21.30
C ALA A 591 5.77 -31.90 -20.76
N SER A 592 5.65 -32.11 -19.45
CA SER A 592 5.80 -33.43 -18.83
C SER A 592 4.58 -34.35 -19.05
N VAL A 593 3.44 -33.81 -19.47
CA VAL A 593 2.14 -34.51 -19.59
C VAL A 593 1.77 -34.81 -21.05
N LYS A 594 2.75 -34.96 -21.96
CA LYS A 594 2.49 -35.20 -23.40
C LYS A 594 1.85 -36.58 -23.66
N SER A 595 0.53 -36.66 -23.61
CA SER A 595 -0.28 -37.68 -24.29
C SER A 595 -1.22 -37.00 -25.30
N GLN A 596 -1.38 -37.59 -26.48
CA GLN A 596 -2.15 -37.02 -27.61
C GLN A 596 -3.67 -36.84 -27.35
N ASP A 597 -4.18 -37.31 -26.20
CA ASP A 597 -5.57 -37.18 -25.71
C ASP A 597 -5.67 -36.46 -24.35
N GLY A 598 -4.64 -35.70 -23.93
CA GLY A 598 -4.61 -35.00 -22.65
C GLY A 598 -5.46 -33.73 -22.62
N ALA A 599 -6.00 -33.40 -21.43
CA ALA A 599 -6.78 -32.18 -21.22
C ALA A 599 -5.99 -30.88 -21.49
N LYS A 600 -6.70 -29.84 -21.94
CA LYS A 600 -6.13 -28.53 -22.24
C LYS A 600 -6.07 -27.67 -20.99
N VAL A 601 -4.88 -27.61 -20.38
CA VAL A 601 -4.60 -26.74 -19.23
C VAL A 601 -3.80 -25.52 -19.69
N SER A 602 -4.24 -24.33 -19.27
CA SER A 602 -3.55 -23.07 -19.49
C SER A 602 -3.37 -22.29 -18.20
N VAL A 603 -2.26 -21.54 -18.10
CA VAL A 603 -1.94 -20.71 -16.94
C VAL A 603 -1.86 -19.25 -17.39
N GLU A 604 -2.71 -18.39 -16.85
CA GLU A 604 -2.65 -16.94 -17.04
C GLU A 604 -1.93 -16.29 -15.85
N ILE A 605 -0.84 -15.60 -16.14
CA ILE A 605 -0.06 -14.82 -15.19
C ILE A 605 -0.47 -13.36 -15.38
N VAL A 606 -1.17 -12.80 -14.40
CA VAL A 606 -1.66 -11.43 -14.41
C VAL A 606 -0.67 -10.51 -13.71
N PHE A 607 -0.32 -9.41 -14.36
CA PHE A 607 0.58 -8.37 -13.84
C PHE A 607 -0.25 -7.19 -13.32
N PRO A 608 -0.57 -7.14 -12.03
CA PRO A 608 -1.30 -6.02 -11.48
C PRO A 608 -0.39 -4.79 -11.48
N VAL A 609 -0.62 -3.93 -12.48
CA VAL A 609 0.12 -2.69 -12.72
C VAL A 609 -0.88 -1.54 -12.73
N SER A 610 -0.61 -0.46 -12.01
CA SER A 610 -1.47 0.72 -12.09
C SER A 610 -1.23 1.43 -13.43
N SER A 611 -2.31 1.89 -14.06
CA SER A 611 -2.25 2.72 -15.26
C SER A 611 -1.65 4.12 -15.00
N GLU A 612 -1.34 4.47 -13.75
CA GLU A 612 -0.87 5.84 -13.43
C GLU A 612 0.55 5.89 -12.82
N SER A 613 1.24 4.74 -12.65
CA SER A 613 2.58 4.71 -12.04
C SER A 613 3.71 5.19 -12.99
N ILE A 614 3.76 6.48 -13.27
CA ILE A 614 4.85 7.12 -14.03
C ILE A 614 6.02 7.41 -13.07
N THR A 615 7.21 6.90 -13.38
CA THR A 615 8.48 7.47 -12.89
C THR A 615 8.97 8.44 -13.97
N THR A 616 8.89 9.76 -13.72
CA THR A 616 9.34 10.77 -14.68
C THR A 616 10.85 10.83 -14.75
N THR A 617 11.43 10.67 -15.95
CA THR A 617 12.83 11.03 -16.24
C THR A 617 12.92 12.53 -16.54
N PRO A 618 13.76 13.31 -15.83
CA PRO A 618 14.03 14.70 -16.23
C PRO A 618 15.02 14.73 -17.40
N SER A 619 14.60 15.33 -18.51
CA SER A 619 15.50 15.70 -19.60
C SER A 619 16.41 16.86 -19.19
N SER A 620 17.70 16.66 -19.43
CA SER A 620 18.83 17.56 -19.15
C SER A 620 18.64 19.02 -19.61
N SER A 621 18.74 19.97 -18.67
CA SER A 621 19.28 21.31 -18.93
C SER A 621 20.05 21.82 -17.71
N SER A 622 21.21 22.40 -17.99
CA SER A 622 22.35 22.68 -17.12
C SER A 622 22.23 23.95 -16.27
N GLY A 623 22.63 23.89 -14.99
CA GLY A 623 23.01 25.06 -14.15
C GLY A 623 23.03 24.81 -12.63
N ASP A 624 24.24 24.63 -12.05
CA ASP A 624 24.60 24.66 -10.60
C ASP A 624 24.14 25.95 -9.90
N THR A 625 23.88 26.12 -8.59
CA THR A 625 23.97 25.38 -7.28
C THR A 625 23.21 26.24 -6.24
N GLY A 626 22.66 25.81 -5.10
CA GLY A 626 22.65 24.53 -4.36
C GLY A 626 21.55 24.59 -3.26
N ASP A 627 21.47 23.79 -2.21
CA ASP A 627 21.91 22.43 -1.88
C ASP A 627 20.99 22.00 -0.73
N PHE A 628 20.05 21.06 -0.95
CA PHE A 628 19.57 20.02 0.00
C PHE A 628 18.50 19.13 -0.68
N LEU A 629 18.74 17.82 -0.67
CA LEU A 629 18.01 16.70 -1.30
C LEU A 629 18.15 16.55 -2.82
N LYS A 630 19.40 16.44 -3.29
CA LYS A 630 19.72 15.70 -4.51
C LYS A 630 19.44 14.20 -4.29
N LEU A 631 18.21 13.75 -4.54
CA LEU A 631 18.00 12.34 -4.87
C LEU A 631 18.72 12.05 -6.20
N PRO A 632 19.51 10.96 -6.32
CA PRO A 632 20.04 10.56 -7.61
C PRO A 632 18.87 10.32 -8.56
N VAL A 633 19.00 10.81 -9.80
CA VAL A 633 18.02 10.60 -10.88
C VAL A 633 17.69 9.11 -10.94
N ILE A 634 16.44 8.74 -10.65
CA ILE A 634 15.99 7.36 -10.73
C ILE A 634 15.67 7.08 -12.21
N PRO A 635 16.37 6.18 -12.89
CA PRO A 635 16.12 5.92 -14.31
C PRO A 635 14.73 5.31 -14.49
N GLY A 636 13.86 5.99 -15.24
CA GLY A 636 12.53 5.49 -15.61
C GLY A 636 12.59 4.39 -16.67
N VAL A 637 11.47 3.70 -16.89
CA VAL A 637 11.33 2.69 -17.95
C VAL A 637 11.49 3.31 -19.35
N ALA A 638 12.31 2.69 -20.22
CA ALA A 638 12.62 3.23 -21.53
C ALA A 638 11.42 3.18 -22.50
N SER A 639 11.27 4.22 -23.32
CA SER A 639 10.26 4.33 -24.38
C SER A 639 10.42 3.19 -25.41
N GLY A 640 9.48 2.24 -25.45
CA GLY A 640 9.50 1.09 -26.39
C GLY A 640 9.15 -0.27 -25.76
N GLU A 641 9.04 -0.34 -24.44
CA GLU A 641 8.75 -1.55 -23.66
C GLU A 641 7.25 -1.82 -23.46
N GLY A 642 6.37 -1.12 -24.19
CA GLY A 642 4.93 -1.30 -24.05
C GLY A 642 4.35 -0.84 -22.70
N CYS A 643 5.11 -0.13 -21.87
CA CYS A 643 4.52 0.76 -20.88
C CYS A 643 3.89 1.92 -21.65
N SER A 644 2.57 1.98 -21.71
CA SER A 644 1.91 3.19 -22.21
C SER A 644 2.28 4.36 -21.30
N LEU A 645 2.08 5.60 -21.76
CA LEU A 645 2.05 6.78 -20.88
C LEU A 645 0.98 6.67 -19.76
N HIS A 646 0.24 5.55 -19.71
CA HIS A 646 -0.83 5.20 -18.80
C HIS A 646 -0.63 3.78 -18.21
N GLY A 647 0.58 3.41 -17.76
CA GLY A 647 0.86 2.03 -17.30
C GLY A 647 2.20 1.87 -16.59
N GLY A 648 2.26 2.12 -15.29
CA GLY A 648 3.43 1.87 -14.48
C GLY A 648 3.54 0.42 -14.03
N CYS A 649 4.49 -0.32 -14.61
CA CYS A 649 4.78 -1.67 -14.16
C CYS A 649 5.55 -1.67 -12.83
N ALA A 650 5.25 -2.62 -11.95
CA ALA A 650 6.08 -2.99 -10.81
C ALA A 650 7.39 -3.65 -11.28
N SER A 651 8.31 -2.83 -11.80
CA SER A 651 9.68 -3.21 -12.11
C SER A 651 10.64 -2.25 -11.41
N CYS A 652 11.74 -2.76 -10.85
CA CYS A 652 12.72 -1.95 -10.17
C CYS A 652 13.53 -1.10 -11.16
N PRO A 653 13.49 0.25 -11.09
CA PRO A 653 14.25 1.12 -11.99
C PRO A 653 15.77 0.90 -11.88
N TYR A 654 16.26 0.67 -10.66
CA TYR A 654 17.68 0.39 -10.42
C TYR A 654 18.13 -0.93 -11.02
N MET A 655 17.31 -1.98 -10.92
CA MET A 655 17.63 -3.27 -11.54
C MET A 655 17.71 -3.17 -13.06
N LYS A 656 16.88 -2.32 -13.66
CA LYS A 656 16.88 -2.04 -15.11
C LYS A 656 18.11 -1.30 -15.63
N MET A 657 18.92 -0.70 -14.75
CA MET A 657 20.24 -0.16 -15.16
C MET A 657 21.17 -1.26 -15.66
N ASN A 658 20.92 -2.51 -15.26
CA ASN A 658 21.65 -3.66 -15.75
C ASN A 658 21.04 -4.16 -17.07
N SER A 659 21.55 -3.65 -18.19
CA SER A 659 21.09 -4.03 -19.54
C SER A 659 21.99 -5.05 -20.22
N LEU A 660 21.47 -5.76 -21.23
CA LEU A 660 22.27 -6.67 -22.06
C LEU A 660 23.37 -5.90 -22.82
N GLY A 661 23.07 -4.68 -23.26
CA GLY A 661 24.04 -3.80 -23.90
C GLY A 661 25.21 -3.45 -22.98
N SER A 662 24.93 -3.12 -21.71
CA SER A 662 25.96 -2.86 -20.70
C SER A 662 26.82 -4.10 -20.43
N LEU A 663 26.20 -5.28 -20.29
CA LEU A 663 26.92 -6.53 -20.09
C LEU A 663 27.88 -6.82 -21.26
N LEU A 664 27.40 -6.70 -22.50
CA LEU A 664 28.21 -6.90 -23.70
C LEU A 664 29.35 -5.85 -23.79
N LYS A 665 29.08 -4.59 -23.43
CA LYS A 665 30.09 -3.52 -23.39
C LYS A 665 31.22 -3.88 -22.40
N VAL A 666 30.90 -4.21 -21.16
CA VAL A 666 31.88 -4.58 -20.13
C VAL A 666 32.67 -5.83 -20.56
N CYS A 667 31.98 -6.88 -21.03
CA CYS A 667 32.62 -8.10 -21.50
C CYS A 667 33.56 -7.84 -22.70
N ARG A 668 33.20 -6.92 -23.61
CA ARG A 668 34.02 -6.56 -24.77
C ARG A 668 35.26 -5.75 -24.37
N SER A 669 35.17 -4.88 -23.38
CA SER A 669 36.27 -4.01 -22.93
C SER A 669 37.30 -4.69 -22.02
N LEU A 670 36.92 -5.74 -21.28
CA LEU A 670 37.87 -6.48 -20.44
C LEU A 670 38.91 -7.25 -21.28
N PRO A 671 40.19 -7.36 -20.87
CA PRO A 671 40.86 -6.70 -19.75
C PRO A 671 41.56 -5.38 -20.11
N HIS A 672 41.49 -4.95 -21.38
CA HIS A 672 42.42 -3.99 -21.97
C HIS A 672 42.07 -2.52 -21.71
N ASP A 673 40.82 -2.20 -21.42
CA ASP A 673 40.33 -0.82 -21.25
C ASP A 673 40.10 -0.46 -19.76
N LYS A 674 41.16 -0.53 -18.96
CA LYS A 674 41.07 -0.31 -17.50
C LYS A 674 40.67 1.12 -17.12
N GLU A 675 41.05 2.13 -17.91
CA GLU A 675 40.73 3.53 -17.60
C GLU A 675 39.21 3.78 -17.69
N ASN A 676 38.55 3.28 -18.75
CA ASN A 676 37.10 3.43 -18.91
C ASN A 676 36.27 2.47 -18.04
N LEU A 677 36.85 1.37 -17.56
CA LEU A 677 36.17 0.40 -16.71
C LEU A 677 36.36 0.63 -15.21
N SER A 678 37.19 1.59 -14.81
CA SER A 678 37.45 1.92 -13.40
C SER A 678 36.17 2.25 -12.62
N ALA A 679 35.25 2.99 -13.23
CA ALA A 679 33.94 3.32 -12.65
C ALA A 679 32.98 2.11 -12.55
N TYR A 680 33.22 1.06 -13.34
CA TYR A 680 32.42 -0.18 -13.33
C TYR A 680 32.99 -1.22 -12.34
N GLU A 681 34.18 -1.01 -11.79
CA GLU A 681 34.76 -1.93 -10.81
C GLU A 681 34.01 -1.80 -9.48
N ALA A 682 33.63 -2.92 -8.88
CA ALA A 682 32.99 -2.91 -7.57
C ALA A 682 33.98 -2.36 -6.53
N GLY A 683 33.53 -1.37 -5.75
CA GLY A 683 34.36 -0.71 -4.75
C GLY A 683 34.98 -1.70 -3.76
N ARG A 684 36.25 -1.50 -3.42
CA ARG A 684 36.90 -2.18 -2.28
C ARG A 684 36.68 -1.33 -1.04
N PHE A 685 36.16 -1.94 0.03
CA PHE A 685 35.98 -1.22 1.30
C PHE A 685 37.33 -1.03 2.01
N SER A 686 37.97 0.11 1.78
CA SER A 686 39.08 0.60 2.62
C SER A 686 38.61 1.47 3.79
N LEU A 687 37.30 1.77 3.84
CA LEU A 687 36.65 2.58 4.86
C LEU A 687 36.52 1.79 6.18
N GLN A 688 36.65 2.53 7.28
CA GLN A 688 36.56 2.01 8.64
C GLN A 688 35.26 2.46 9.31
N THR A 689 34.75 1.64 10.22
CA THR A 689 33.66 2.00 11.13
C THR A 689 34.11 3.07 12.14
N PRO A 690 33.21 3.73 12.91
CA PRO A 690 33.59 4.70 13.93
C PRO A 690 34.52 4.11 15.00
N ASN A 691 34.48 2.80 15.20
CA ASN A 691 35.37 2.06 16.10
C ASN A 691 36.72 1.63 15.47
N GLY A 692 36.99 2.05 14.22
CA GLY A 692 38.26 1.78 13.52
C GLY A 692 38.37 0.40 12.86
N ASN A 693 37.29 -0.39 12.81
CA ASN A 693 37.29 -1.70 12.14
C ASN A 693 37.00 -1.56 10.65
N LEU A 694 37.50 -2.46 9.80
CA LEU A 694 37.17 -2.43 8.37
C LEU A 694 35.69 -2.78 8.17
N ILE A 695 34.99 -1.98 7.35
CA ILE A 695 33.57 -2.22 7.02
C ILE A 695 33.36 -3.61 6.42
N ALA A 696 34.28 -4.09 5.58
CA ALA A 696 34.20 -5.42 4.99
C ALA A 696 34.19 -6.54 6.06
N ASP A 697 34.97 -6.39 7.13
CA ASP A 697 35.09 -7.40 8.18
C ASP A 697 33.83 -7.42 9.05
N VAL A 698 33.39 -6.25 9.54
CA VAL A 698 32.24 -6.14 10.45
C VAL A 698 30.92 -6.34 9.71
N GLY A 699 30.75 -5.74 8.53
CA GLY A 699 29.51 -5.79 7.75
C GLY A 699 29.18 -7.19 7.23
N CYS A 700 30.19 -8.05 7.07
CA CYS A 700 29.98 -9.46 6.71
C CYS A 700 29.49 -10.31 7.89
N GLU A 701 29.70 -9.92 9.15
CA GLU A 701 29.30 -10.73 10.31
C GLU A 701 27.78 -10.99 10.35
N PRO A 702 26.89 -9.99 10.21
CA PRO A 702 25.44 -10.22 10.13
C PRO A 702 25.00 -11.20 9.03
N ILE A 703 25.69 -11.20 7.89
CA ILE A 703 25.42 -12.10 6.76
C ILE A 703 25.87 -13.52 7.12
N LEU A 704 27.02 -13.68 7.76
CA LEU A 704 27.50 -14.97 8.25
C LEU A 704 26.58 -15.54 9.34
N HIS A 705 26.03 -14.68 10.21
CA HIS A 705 25.02 -15.09 11.20
C HIS A 705 23.78 -15.69 10.53
N MET A 706 23.26 -15.02 9.51
CA MET A 706 22.14 -15.53 8.71
C MET A 706 22.47 -16.86 8.04
N ARG A 707 23.66 -16.99 7.44
CA ARG A 707 24.07 -18.23 6.74
C ARG A 707 24.18 -19.40 7.71
N HIS A 708 24.76 -19.17 8.88
CA HIS A 708 24.79 -20.16 9.96
C HIS A 708 23.38 -20.58 10.35
N PHE A 709 22.46 -19.63 10.53
CA PHE A 709 21.06 -19.91 10.83
C PHE A 709 20.37 -20.72 9.72
N GLN A 710 20.56 -20.35 8.44
CA GLN A 710 19.99 -21.08 7.32
C GLN A 710 20.45 -22.55 7.28
N ALA A 711 21.73 -22.80 7.60
CA ALA A 711 22.34 -24.14 7.59
C ALA A 711 21.98 -24.99 8.82
N THR A 712 21.98 -24.40 10.01
CA THR A 712 21.84 -25.14 11.29
C THR A 712 20.46 -25.04 11.92
N LYS A 713 19.64 -24.08 11.46
CA LYS A 713 18.37 -23.67 12.09
C LYS A 713 18.52 -23.20 13.53
N ARG A 714 19.71 -22.72 13.91
CA ARG A 714 20.01 -22.12 15.23
C ARG A 714 20.77 -20.82 15.07
N LEU A 715 20.64 -19.90 16.04
CA LEU A 715 21.47 -18.69 16.04
C LEU A 715 22.93 -19.06 16.38
N PRO A 716 23.92 -18.37 15.80
CA PRO A 716 25.32 -18.57 16.16
C PRO A 716 25.56 -18.26 17.64
N GLU A 717 26.30 -19.12 18.32
CA GLU A 717 26.69 -18.94 19.72
C GLU A 717 27.37 -17.58 19.96
N LYS A 718 28.22 -17.14 19.02
CA LYS A 718 28.87 -15.81 19.07
C LYS A 718 27.83 -14.69 19.14
N LEU A 719 26.77 -14.76 18.32
CA LEU A 719 25.71 -13.75 18.27
C LEU A 719 24.89 -13.78 19.57
N ILE A 720 24.52 -14.96 20.07
CA ILE A 720 23.79 -15.09 21.34
C ILE A 720 24.61 -14.46 22.49
N GLN A 721 25.92 -14.72 22.54
CA GLN A 721 26.79 -14.11 23.55
C GLN A 721 26.90 -12.60 23.40
N GLN A 722 26.96 -12.06 22.17
CA GLN A 722 26.95 -10.62 21.94
C GLN A 722 25.66 -9.99 22.47
N ILE A 723 24.50 -10.57 22.16
CA ILE A 723 23.17 -10.11 22.61
C ILE A 723 23.08 -10.08 24.14
N LEU A 724 23.58 -11.12 24.82
CA LEU A 724 23.52 -11.20 26.29
C LEU A 724 24.56 -10.30 26.99
N ARG A 725 25.72 -10.03 26.36
CA ARG A 725 26.81 -9.21 26.93
C ARG A 725 26.51 -7.71 26.90
N THR A 726 25.69 -7.22 25.99
CA THR A 726 25.30 -5.78 25.95
C THR A 726 24.66 -5.31 27.26
N ASN A 727 24.03 -6.22 28.01
CA ASN A 727 23.47 -5.95 29.35
C ASN A 727 24.51 -5.98 30.50
N SER A 728 25.76 -6.37 30.22
CA SER A 728 26.83 -6.54 31.22
C SER A 728 27.78 -5.34 31.32
N TRP A 729 27.69 -4.39 30.38
CA TRP A 729 28.68 -3.31 30.22
C TRP A 729 28.33 -2.06 31.04
N SER A 730 27.99 -2.24 32.31
CA SER A 730 27.86 -1.11 33.27
C SER A 730 28.62 -1.34 34.58
N PHE A 731 29.54 -2.30 34.64
CA PHE A 731 30.32 -2.58 35.86
C PHE A 731 31.85 -2.54 35.72
N LEU A 732 32.40 -2.13 34.58
CA LEU A 732 33.86 -2.08 34.36
C LEU A 732 34.27 -0.87 33.51
N VAL A 733 34.12 0.33 34.06
CA VAL A 733 34.97 1.49 33.72
C VAL A 733 35.43 2.13 35.02
N VAL A 734 36.42 1.50 35.67
CA VAL A 734 37.33 2.17 36.62
C VAL A 734 38.73 1.60 36.39
N ASN A 735 39.70 2.51 36.26
CA ASN A 735 41.15 2.34 36.25
C ASN A 735 41.86 1.97 34.94
N SER A 736 42.10 2.98 34.11
CA SER A 736 43.48 3.28 33.65
C SER A 736 43.60 4.70 33.09
N ALA A 737 43.92 5.68 33.94
CA ALA A 737 44.59 6.90 33.50
C ALA A 737 45.37 7.51 34.68
N SER A 738 46.68 7.57 34.49
CA SER A 738 47.70 8.17 35.33
C SER A 738 47.51 9.67 35.55
N ALA A 739 47.75 10.12 36.79
CA ALA A 739 48.27 11.42 37.25
C ALA A 739 48.04 12.66 36.33
N SER A 740 47.33 13.70 36.77
CA SER A 740 47.83 14.64 37.78
C SER A 740 46.80 15.77 38.05
N ASN A 741 46.73 16.21 39.31
CA ASN A 741 46.27 17.49 39.89
C ASN A 741 45.17 18.30 39.14
N SER A 742 44.03 18.62 39.74
CA SER A 742 43.91 19.53 40.89
C SER A 742 42.46 19.59 41.41
N GLU A 743 42.36 20.05 42.66
CA GLU A 743 41.25 20.13 43.62
C GLU A 743 39.90 20.67 43.10
N PHE A 744 38.77 20.14 43.60
CA PHE A 744 37.95 20.79 44.63
C PHE A 744 36.81 19.89 45.15
N LEU A 745 36.47 20.09 46.42
CA LEU A 745 35.71 19.25 47.37
C LEU A 745 34.35 18.69 46.90
N LEU A 746 34.13 17.39 47.16
CA LEU A 746 32.81 16.78 47.39
C LEU A 746 32.57 16.64 48.90
N THR A 747 31.49 17.22 49.42
CA THR A 747 31.03 16.95 50.79
C THR A 747 29.89 15.93 50.72
N PHE A 748 30.11 14.75 51.31
CA PHE A 748 29.08 13.75 51.59
C PHE A 748 28.25 14.19 52.80
N VAL A 749 26.91 14.09 52.71
CA VAL A 749 26.06 13.90 53.89
C VAL A 749 25.12 12.72 53.62
N PHE A 750 25.28 11.71 54.46
CA PHE A 750 24.43 10.53 54.57
C PHE A 750 23.28 10.79 55.56
N VAL A 751 22.30 9.88 55.51
CA VAL A 751 21.36 9.43 56.57
C VAL A 751 19.90 9.83 56.38
N GLY A 752 19.04 8.79 56.27
CA GLY A 752 17.68 8.85 56.82
C GLY A 752 16.67 7.86 56.23
N ASN A 753 16.67 6.62 56.72
CA ASN A 753 15.60 5.62 56.52
C ASN A 753 14.20 6.17 56.88
N LEU A 754 13.15 5.74 56.16
CA LEU A 754 11.85 5.30 56.72
C LEU A 754 10.88 4.68 55.68
N ASN A 755 10.54 3.40 55.93
CA ASN A 755 9.29 2.65 55.71
C ASN A 755 8.69 2.38 54.30
N PHE A 756 8.41 1.09 54.11
CA PHE A 756 7.68 0.43 53.03
C PHE A 756 6.16 0.74 53.02
N GLY A 757 5.62 0.94 51.81
CA GLY A 757 4.19 1.00 51.43
C GLY A 757 4.06 0.98 49.89
N PRO A 758 2.95 0.50 49.30
CA PRO A 758 2.96 -0.28 48.06
C PRO A 758 3.17 0.52 46.77
N MET A 759 3.79 -0.14 45.78
CA MET A 759 4.05 0.34 44.43
C MET A 759 2.80 0.90 43.75
N VAL A 760 2.87 2.18 43.41
CA VAL A 760 2.12 2.80 42.31
C VAL A 760 3.18 3.27 41.32
N TYR A 761 3.18 2.72 40.10
CA TYR A 761 3.94 3.29 38.99
C TYR A 761 3.15 4.48 38.43
N PRO A 762 3.78 5.66 38.29
CA PRO A 762 3.43 6.55 37.21
C PRO A 762 4.63 6.69 36.27
N ASN A 763 4.39 6.40 35.00
CA ASN A 763 5.12 6.98 33.89
C ASN A 763 5.11 8.51 34.07
N GLY A 764 6.25 9.08 34.43
CA GLY A 764 6.45 10.50 34.54
C GLY A 764 7.83 10.83 34.01
N ILE A 765 7.89 11.43 32.84
CA ILE A 765 9.07 12.18 32.41
C ILE A 765 9.28 13.25 33.49
N VAL A 766 10.39 13.13 34.23
CA VAL A 766 10.76 14.13 35.23
C VAL A 766 11.15 15.39 34.49
N ASN A 767 10.40 16.45 34.77
CA ASN A 767 10.60 17.83 34.33
C ASN A 767 12.05 18.27 34.61
N ALA A 768 12.86 18.50 33.57
CA ALA A 768 14.30 18.80 33.71
C ALA A 768 14.57 20.19 34.36
N GLN A 769 13.54 21.01 34.56
CA GLN A 769 13.60 22.22 35.38
C GLN A 769 12.26 22.36 36.11
N GLY A 770 12.23 22.26 37.44
CA GLY A 770 11.01 22.24 38.26
C GLY A 770 10.17 23.54 38.31
N LYS A 771 9.94 24.23 37.19
CA LYS A 771 9.00 25.35 37.08
C LYS A 771 7.62 24.84 36.64
N GLN A 772 6.56 25.32 37.29
CA GLN A 772 5.19 25.04 36.85
C GLN A 772 4.80 25.94 35.67
N PRO A 773 3.98 25.46 34.71
CA PRO A 773 3.47 26.29 33.63
C PRO A 773 2.53 27.36 34.15
N LEU A 774 2.50 28.52 33.48
CA LEU A 774 1.59 29.62 33.78
C LEU A 774 0.14 29.23 33.44
N VAL A 775 -0.03 28.55 32.30
CA VAL A 775 -1.30 28.01 31.83
C VAL A 775 -1.03 26.91 30.79
N SER A 776 -1.94 25.94 30.71
CA SER A 776 -1.88 24.85 29.73
C SER A 776 -3.18 24.80 28.92
N PHE A 777 -3.08 24.55 27.61
CA PHE A 777 -4.24 24.50 26.71
C PHE A 777 -4.13 23.38 25.68
N GLY A 778 -5.27 22.82 25.26
CA GLY A 778 -5.31 21.74 24.27
C GLY A 778 -5.29 22.26 22.83
N VAL A 779 -4.74 21.47 21.91
CA VAL A 779 -4.67 21.80 20.47
C VAL A 779 -5.02 20.61 19.59
N ILE A 780 -5.80 20.85 18.54
CA ILE A 780 -6.12 19.89 17.48
C ILE A 780 -6.35 20.62 16.16
N ALA A 781 -6.02 19.99 15.05
CA ALA A 781 -6.21 20.53 13.70
C ALA A 781 -6.90 19.50 12.79
N ASP A 782 -7.66 20.00 11.82
CA ASP A 782 -8.18 19.22 10.68
C ASP A 782 -8.88 17.93 11.10
N VAL A 783 -9.92 18.05 11.94
CA VAL A 783 -10.78 16.93 12.31
C VAL A 783 -11.50 16.39 11.07
N GLN A 784 -12.01 17.28 10.22
CA GLN A 784 -12.64 16.99 8.93
C GLN A 784 -13.57 15.77 8.98
N TYR A 785 -14.49 15.78 9.96
CA TYR A 785 -15.46 14.69 10.08
C TYR A 785 -16.42 14.66 8.89
N ALA A 786 -16.77 13.45 8.44
CA ALA A 786 -17.91 13.22 7.57
C ALA A 786 -18.41 11.78 7.75
N ASP A 787 -19.74 11.56 7.66
CA ASP A 787 -20.32 10.22 7.77
C ASP A 787 -20.25 9.44 6.44
N ILE A 788 -19.05 9.37 5.88
CA ILE A 788 -18.76 8.68 4.62
C ILE A 788 -17.66 7.62 4.86
N PRO A 789 -17.54 6.61 3.98
CA PRO A 789 -16.40 5.69 4.03
C PRO A 789 -15.07 6.43 3.96
N ASP A 790 -14.03 5.84 4.55
CA ASP A 790 -12.67 6.38 4.49
C ASP A 790 -12.24 6.60 3.04
N GLY A 791 -11.49 7.66 2.82
CA GLY A 791 -11.05 8.08 1.49
C GLY A 791 -9.56 8.34 1.44
N ARG A 792 -9.13 9.07 0.41
CA ARG A 792 -7.73 9.49 0.24
C ARG A 792 -7.68 10.94 -0.21
N SER A 793 -6.59 11.62 0.13
CA SER A 793 -6.26 12.92 -0.45
C SER A 793 -5.88 12.77 -1.92
N PHE A 794 -5.76 13.89 -2.64
CA PHE A 794 -5.35 13.91 -4.05
C PHE A 794 -4.00 13.21 -4.30
N ILE A 795 -3.08 13.30 -3.34
CA ILE A 795 -1.76 12.64 -3.38
C ILE A 795 -1.77 11.24 -2.74
N GLY A 796 -2.94 10.66 -2.50
CA GLY A 796 -3.11 9.28 -2.05
C GLY A 796 -3.01 9.04 -0.53
N VAL A 797 -2.89 10.09 0.29
CA VAL A 797 -2.80 9.95 1.77
C VAL A 797 -4.17 9.53 2.34
N PRO A 798 -4.28 8.45 3.13
CA PRO A 798 -5.55 8.01 3.71
C PRO A 798 -6.22 9.07 4.60
N ARG A 799 -7.53 9.21 4.45
CA ARG A 799 -8.40 10.14 5.19
C ARG A 799 -9.51 9.36 5.89
N TYR A 800 -9.54 9.40 7.22
CA TYR A 800 -10.42 8.58 8.06
C TYR A 800 -11.58 9.40 8.63
N TYR A 801 -12.55 9.75 7.77
CA TYR A 801 -13.60 10.74 8.07
C TYR A 801 -14.45 10.42 9.29
N ARG A 802 -14.81 9.15 9.52
CA ARG A 802 -15.58 8.77 10.71
C ARG A 802 -14.68 8.64 11.93
N HIS A 803 -13.44 8.16 11.73
CA HIS A 803 -12.51 7.93 12.82
C HIS A 803 -12.04 9.23 13.47
N SER A 804 -11.95 10.32 12.71
CA SER A 804 -11.47 11.60 13.24
C SER A 804 -12.33 12.16 14.38
N GLN A 805 -13.64 11.86 14.39
CA GLN A 805 -14.49 12.15 15.55
C GLN A 805 -14.01 11.41 16.80
N LEU A 806 -13.59 10.15 16.67
CA LEU A 806 -13.08 9.36 17.80
C LEU A 806 -11.74 9.91 18.31
N VAL A 807 -10.92 10.49 17.42
CA VAL A 807 -9.68 11.19 17.81
C VAL A 807 -10.03 12.40 18.67
N LEU A 808 -11.01 13.21 18.25
CA LEU A 808 -11.50 14.36 19.02
C LEU A 808 -12.07 13.94 20.38
N GLN A 809 -12.88 12.87 20.44
CA GLN A 809 -13.42 12.33 21.69
C GLN A 809 -12.33 12.00 22.71
N ARG A 810 -11.28 11.31 22.25
CA ARG A 810 -10.13 10.98 23.11
C ARG A 810 -9.35 12.23 23.51
N ALA A 811 -9.25 13.23 22.63
CA ALA A 811 -8.63 14.51 22.93
C ALA A 811 -9.35 15.24 24.06
N VAL A 812 -10.67 15.44 23.92
CA VAL A 812 -11.50 16.12 24.92
C VAL A 812 -11.47 15.39 26.26
N GLN A 813 -11.55 14.06 26.26
CA GLN A 813 -11.41 13.26 27.47
C GLN A 813 -10.07 13.54 28.17
N LYS A 814 -8.96 13.44 27.44
CA LYS A 814 -7.60 13.63 28.00
C LYS A 814 -7.39 15.05 28.51
N TRP A 815 -7.88 16.06 27.79
CA TRP A 815 -7.80 17.46 28.22
C TRP A 815 -8.61 17.75 29.50
N ASN A 816 -9.77 17.10 29.64
CA ASN A 816 -10.58 17.16 30.85
C ASN A 816 -9.86 16.51 32.05
N GLU A 817 -9.25 15.34 31.84
CA GLU A 817 -8.45 14.65 32.86
C GLU A 817 -7.26 15.51 33.32
N GLN A 818 -6.60 16.20 32.38
CA GLN A 818 -5.49 17.12 32.62
C GLN A 818 -5.93 18.48 33.18
N LYS A 819 -7.24 18.77 33.20
CA LYS A 819 -7.81 20.05 33.65
C LYS A 819 -7.21 21.26 32.93
N LEU A 820 -7.06 21.15 31.62
CA LEU A 820 -6.55 22.25 30.79
C LEU A 820 -7.47 23.47 30.89
N LYS A 821 -6.91 24.67 30.70
CA LYS A 821 -7.65 25.92 30.94
C LYS A 821 -8.58 26.28 29.78
N PHE A 822 -8.17 25.97 28.56
CA PHE A 822 -8.92 26.19 27.32
C PHE A 822 -8.38 25.25 26.23
N VAL A 823 -9.04 25.22 25.07
CA VAL A 823 -8.56 24.48 23.89
C VAL A 823 -8.72 25.32 22.63
N ILE A 824 -7.88 25.05 21.62
CA ILE A 824 -7.95 25.69 20.30
C ILE A 824 -8.15 24.61 19.23
N ASN A 825 -9.19 24.78 18.41
CA ASN A 825 -9.45 23.99 17.21
C ASN A 825 -8.97 24.77 15.98
N PHE A 826 -8.00 24.22 15.26
CA PHE A 826 -7.30 24.89 14.16
C PHE A 826 -8.03 24.87 12.81
N GLY A 827 -9.36 24.73 12.80
CA GLY A 827 -10.17 24.79 11.59
C GLY A 827 -10.50 23.41 11.02
N ASP A 828 -11.15 23.42 9.85
CA ASP A 828 -11.51 22.20 9.11
C ASP A 828 -12.20 21.14 9.97
N THR A 829 -13.33 21.54 10.56
CA THR A 829 -14.10 20.73 11.52
C THR A 829 -14.85 19.58 10.85
N VAL A 830 -15.39 19.83 9.65
CA VAL A 830 -16.17 18.88 8.84
C VAL A 830 -15.65 18.91 7.41
N ASP A 831 -15.52 17.75 6.79
CA ASP A 831 -14.92 17.62 5.47
C ASP A 831 -15.83 18.14 4.34
N GLY A 832 -15.24 18.68 3.27
CA GLY A 832 -15.95 19.18 2.09
C GLY A 832 -16.77 18.11 1.34
N PHE A 833 -16.40 16.83 1.46
CA PHE A 833 -17.14 15.68 0.94
C PHE A 833 -18.35 15.28 1.80
N CYS A 834 -18.56 15.93 2.95
CA CYS A 834 -19.81 15.76 3.69
C CYS A 834 -21.01 16.09 2.78
N PRO A 835 -22.01 15.19 2.69
CA PRO A 835 -23.25 15.47 1.97
C PRO A 835 -23.85 16.80 2.43
N LYS A 836 -24.23 17.66 1.48
CA LYS A 836 -24.61 19.06 1.76
C LYS A 836 -25.89 19.19 2.59
N ASP A 837 -26.77 18.21 2.49
CA ASP A 837 -27.96 18.07 3.34
C ASP A 837 -27.62 17.68 4.78
N GLN A 838 -26.42 17.15 5.04
CA GLN A 838 -25.95 16.71 6.37
C GLN A 838 -24.91 17.67 7.00
N SER A 839 -24.38 18.64 6.24
CA SER A 839 -23.32 19.55 6.69
C SER A 839 -23.63 20.25 8.02
N LEU A 840 -24.87 20.72 8.22
CA LEU A 840 -25.28 21.37 9.46
C LEU A 840 -25.19 20.40 10.66
N THR A 841 -25.80 19.23 10.52
CA THR A 841 -25.82 18.20 11.57
C THR A 841 -24.42 17.65 11.85
N ALA A 842 -23.57 17.52 10.83
CA ALA A 842 -22.18 17.10 11.00
C ALA A 842 -21.38 18.14 11.81
N ILE A 843 -21.56 19.43 11.54
CA ILE A 843 -20.90 20.51 12.29
C ILE A 843 -21.42 20.55 13.73
N GLU A 844 -22.74 20.53 13.93
CA GLU A 844 -23.35 20.47 15.26
C GLU A 844 -22.83 19.28 16.07
N LYS A 845 -22.67 18.12 15.43
CA LYS A 845 -22.14 16.90 16.06
C LYS A 845 -20.72 17.12 16.60
N ILE A 846 -19.83 17.72 15.81
CA ILE A 846 -18.44 17.97 16.23
C ILE A 846 -18.35 19.11 17.26
N VAL A 847 -19.14 20.17 17.08
CA VAL A 847 -19.23 21.27 18.07
C VAL A 847 -19.76 20.74 19.42
N ASN A 848 -20.75 19.86 19.40
CA ASN A 848 -21.26 19.23 20.60
C ASN A 848 -20.19 18.38 21.30
N GLU A 849 -19.31 17.72 20.56
CA GLU A 849 -18.18 16.99 21.14
C GLU A 849 -17.22 17.95 21.86
N PHE A 850 -16.84 19.06 21.23
CA PHE A 850 -16.05 20.11 21.86
C PHE A 850 -16.74 20.70 23.10
N SER A 851 -18.07 20.82 23.10
CA SER A 851 -18.83 21.34 24.24
C SER A 851 -18.76 20.46 25.50
N THR A 852 -18.29 19.21 25.37
CA THR A 852 -18.03 18.32 26.53
C THR A 852 -16.72 18.63 27.26
N PHE A 853 -15.89 19.51 26.71
CA PHE A 853 -14.70 20.03 27.39
C PHE A 853 -15.09 21.02 28.50
N ASN A 854 -14.47 20.89 29.68
CA ASN A 854 -14.74 21.71 30.86
C ASN A 854 -13.99 23.06 30.83
N GLY A 855 -14.19 23.82 29.76
CA GLY A 855 -13.57 25.13 29.58
C GLY A 855 -13.93 25.78 28.24
N PRO A 856 -13.43 27.00 27.96
CA PRO A 856 -13.66 27.66 26.69
C PRO A 856 -12.93 26.93 25.54
N VAL A 857 -13.61 26.87 24.39
CA VAL A 857 -13.12 26.32 23.14
C VAL A 857 -13.03 27.47 22.14
N TYR A 858 -11.85 27.68 21.58
CA TYR A 858 -11.62 28.71 20.56
C TYR A 858 -11.51 28.03 19.20
N HIS A 859 -12.34 28.47 18.26
CA HIS A 859 -12.39 27.91 16.92
C HIS A 859 -11.85 28.92 15.91
N MET A 860 -11.24 28.39 14.84
CA MET A 860 -11.04 29.11 13.59
C MET A 860 -11.77 28.40 12.45
N ILE A 861 -11.95 29.11 11.35
CA ILE A 861 -12.54 28.56 10.13
C ILE A 861 -11.43 28.04 9.20
N GLY A 862 -11.69 26.91 8.56
CA GLY A 862 -10.87 26.39 7.46
C GLY A 862 -11.67 26.29 6.15
N ASN A 863 -11.01 25.96 5.04
CA ASN A 863 -11.66 25.84 3.73
C ASN A 863 -12.76 24.78 3.72
N HIS A 864 -12.57 23.63 4.37
CA HIS A 864 -13.61 22.60 4.44
C HIS A 864 -14.84 23.05 5.23
N CYS A 865 -14.66 23.94 6.23
CA CYS A 865 -15.80 24.55 6.91
C CYS A 865 -16.64 25.41 5.94
N LEU A 866 -15.95 26.19 5.09
CA LEU A 866 -16.57 27.09 4.11
C LEU A 866 -17.15 26.38 2.88
N TYR A 867 -16.69 25.16 2.57
CA TYR A 867 -17.33 24.28 1.58
C TYR A 867 -18.71 23.77 2.05
N ASN A 868 -18.95 23.79 3.36
CA ASN A 868 -20.12 23.18 3.97
C ASN A 868 -21.20 24.18 4.35
N LEU A 869 -20.84 25.26 5.06
CA LEU A 869 -21.79 26.29 5.48
C LEU A 869 -21.28 27.70 5.14
N PRO A 870 -22.18 28.63 4.80
CA PRO A 870 -21.83 30.04 4.66
C PRO A 870 -21.47 30.64 6.02
N ARG A 871 -20.64 31.68 6.02
CA ARG A 871 -20.16 32.39 7.22
C ARG A 871 -21.28 32.76 8.20
N GLU A 872 -22.41 33.28 7.68
CA GLU A 872 -23.59 33.66 8.48
C GLU A 872 -24.14 32.54 9.38
N LYS A 873 -24.00 31.27 8.97
CA LYS A 873 -24.46 30.11 9.75
C LYS A 873 -23.33 29.47 10.54
N LEU A 874 -22.13 29.46 9.99
CA LEU A 874 -20.97 28.80 10.57
C LEU A 874 -20.45 29.51 11.83
N LEU A 875 -20.29 30.84 11.78
CA LEU A 875 -19.66 31.59 12.88
C LEU A 875 -20.44 31.50 14.20
N PRO A 876 -21.79 31.61 14.20
CA PRO A 876 -22.58 31.41 15.41
C PRO A 876 -22.46 29.99 15.99
N LEU A 877 -22.39 28.95 15.14
CA LEU A 877 -22.26 27.56 15.58
C LEU A 877 -20.90 27.30 16.25
N LEU A 878 -19.84 27.93 15.72
CA LEU A 878 -18.49 27.85 16.28
C LEU A 878 -18.26 28.85 17.43
N ASN A 879 -19.29 29.61 17.83
CA ASN A 879 -19.19 30.68 18.82
C ASN A 879 -18.01 31.65 18.56
N ILE A 880 -17.74 31.94 17.28
CA ILE A 880 -16.70 32.88 16.88
C ILE A 880 -17.24 34.30 17.01
N PRO A 881 -16.58 35.21 17.75
CA PRO A 881 -16.99 36.61 17.83
C PRO A 881 -16.90 37.23 16.44
N SER A 882 -18.02 37.66 15.87
CA SER A 882 -18.06 38.22 14.52
C SER A 882 -18.80 39.55 14.45
N ILE A 883 -18.20 40.52 13.78
CA ILE A 883 -18.85 41.76 13.32
C ILE A 883 -18.85 41.67 11.78
N ASP A 884 -20.02 41.79 11.16
CA ASP A 884 -20.20 41.74 9.70
C ASP A 884 -19.57 40.51 9.01
N GLY A 885 -19.62 39.34 9.66
CA GLY A 885 -19.14 38.07 9.09
C GLY A 885 -17.62 37.86 9.12
N ARG A 886 -16.88 38.75 9.79
CA ARG A 886 -15.44 38.60 10.06
C ARG A 886 -15.20 37.52 11.12
N ALA A 887 -14.16 36.71 10.94
CA ALA A 887 -13.86 35.57 11.81
C ALA A 887 -12.51 35.68 12.56
N TYR A 888 -11.90 36.87 12.57
CA TYR A 888 -10.67 37.15 13.31
C TYR A 888 -10.96 37.84 14.64
N TYR A 889 -10.18 37.51 15.67
CA TYR A 889 -10.35 38.03 17.02
C TYR A 889 -9.09 37.77 17.86
N ASP A 890 -8.96 38.42 19.01
CA ASP A 890 -7.89 38.18 19.95
C ASP A 890 -8.42 37.99 21.38
N PHE A 891 -7.63 37.34 22.24
CA PHE A 891 -7.97 37.15 23.65
C PHE A 891 -6.70 36.96 24.49
N SER A 892 -6.79 37.23 25.79
CA SER A 892 -5.68 37.02 26.75
C SER A 892 -6.13 36.07 27.85
N PRO A 893 -5.74 34.78 27.83
CA PRO A 893 -6.12 33.83 28.88
C PRO A 893 -5.41 34.13 30.21
N ILE A 894 -4.26 34.80 30.16
CA ILE A 894 -3.48 35.33 31.28
C ILE A 894 -2.87 36.69 30.90
N PRO A 895 -2.54 37.57 31.85
CA PRO A 895 -1.99 38.90 31.54
C PRO A 895 -0.74 38.88 30.67
N GLU A 896 0.11 37.86 30.78
CA GLU A 896 1.40 37.76 30.11
C GLU A 896 1.32 37.32 28.64
N PHE A 897 0.20 36.71 28.21
CA PHE A 897 0.05 36.15 26.87
C PHE A 897 -1.23 36.63 26.19
N ARG A 898 -1.10 36.96 24.90
CA ARG A 898 -2.22 37.27 24.01
C ARG A 898 -2.23 36.29 22.84
N PHE A 899 -3.39 35.75 22.53
CA PHE A 899 -3.63 34.92 21.36
C PHE A 899 -4.38 35.74 20.32
N VAL A 900 -3.91 35.69 19.08
CA VAL A 900 -4.51 36.39 17.96
C VAL A 900 -4.91 35.36 16.92
N VAL A 901 -6.20 35.25 16.64
CA VAL A 901 -6.75 34.32 15.65
C VAL A 901 -7.00 35.09 14.36
N LEU A 902 -6.30 34.71 13.30
CA LEU A 902 -6.44 35.28 11.96
C LEU A 902 -7.49 34.52 11.15
N ASP A 903 -8.22 35.27 10.33
CA ASP A 903 -9.08 34.76 9.27
C ASP A 903 -8.29 34.74 7.96
N GLY A 904 -7.61 33.61 7.70
CA GLY A 904 -6.89 33.38 6.44
C GLY A 904 -7.78 33.29 5.19
N TYR A 905 -9.11 33.33 5.36
CA TYR A 905 -10.09 33.31 4.28
C TYR A 905 -10.84 34.65 4.13
N ASP A 906 -10.34 35.74 4.73
CA ASP A 906 -10.92 37.07 4.64
C ASP A 906 -11.02 37.53 3.17
N ILE A 907 -9.92 37.40 2.41
CA ILE A 907 -9.92 37.46 0.94
C ILE A 907 -9.83 36.04 0.40
N SER A 908 -10.95 35.45 0.02
CA SER A 908 -10.99 34.12 -0.57
C SER A 908 -12.15 33.95 -1.54
N ALA A 909 -12.02 33.00 -2.46
CA ALA A 909 -13.07 32.69 -3.44
C ALA A 909 -14.18 31.79 -2.86
N ILE A 910 -14.10 31.46 -1.57
CA ILE A 910 -14.99 30.54 -0.85
C ILE A 910 -15.52 31.20 0.43
N GLY A 911 -16.68 30.76 0.92
CA GLY A 911 -17.26 31.26 2.18
C GLY A 911 -18.03 32.58 2.11
N TRP A 912 -17.62 33.54 1.27
CA TRP A 912 -18.36 34.77 1.00
C TRP A 912 -19.42 34.61 -0.12
N PRO A 913 -20.50 35.42 -0.10
CA PRO A 913 -21.38 35.55 -1.27
C PRO A 913 -20.62 35.95 -2.53
N LYS A 914 -21.08 35.50 -3.71
CA LYS A 914 -20.37 35.69 -4.99
C LYS A 914 -20.18 37.17 -5.38
N ASP A 915 -21.09 38.03 -4.95
CA ASP A 915 -21.09 39.47 -5.17
C ASP A 915 -20.38 40.26 -4.06
N HIS A 916 -19.87 39.58 -3.02
CA HIS A 916 -19.15 40.22 -1.94
C HIS A 916 -17.82 40.83 -2.43
N PRO A 917 -17.43 42.04 -1.99
CA PRO A 917 -16.20 42.70 -2.44
C PRO A 917 -14.94 41.84 -2.27
N ASN A 918 -14.84 41.08 -1.16
CA ASN A 918 -13.67 40.22 -0.91
C ASN A 918 -13.64 38.98 -1.82
N ALA A 919 -14.81 38.41 -2.17
CA ALA A 919 -14.90 37.30 -3.12
C ALA A 919 -14.49 37.75 -4.52
N LEU A 920 -14.94 38.93 -4.95
CA LEU A 920 -14.57 39.51 -6.24
C LEU A 920 -13.07 39.81 -6.32
N LYS A 921 -12.48 40.37 -5.26
CA LYS A 921 -11.02 40.56 -5.16
C LYS A 921 -10.28 39.24 -5.28
N ALA A 922 -10.71 38.20 -4.57
CA ALA A 922 -10.08 36.89 -4.61
C ALA A 922 -10.17 36.23 -6.00
N LEU A 923 -11.30 36.36 -6.69
CA LEU A 923 -11.47 35.86 -8.06
C LEU A 923 -10.55 36.59 -9.05
N ASN A 924 -10.32 37.90 -8.88
CA ASN A 924 -9.37 38.65 -9.70
C ASN A 924 -7.93 38.14 -9.45
N VAL A 925 -7.51 38.01 -8.19
CA VAL A 925 -6.19 37.48 -7.83
C VAL A 925 -5.97 36.09 -8.43
N LEU A 926 -6.93 35.17 -8.27
CA LEU A 926 -6.85 33.82 -8.87
C LEU A 926 -6.88 33.85 -10.41
N GLY A 927 -7.58 34.80 -11.02
CA GLY A 927 -7.61 34.98 -12.47
C GLY A 927 -6.26 35.44 -13.02
N GLU A 928 -5.56 36.29 -12.28
CA GLU A 928 -4.25 36.83 -12.65
C GLU A 928 -3.10 35.86 -12.34
N LYS A 929 -3.13 35.23 -11.15
CA LYS A 929 -2.01 34.44 -10.62
C LYS A 929 -2.07 32.96 -10.97
N ASN A 930 -3.26 32.39 -11.14
CA ASN A 930 -3.43 30.98 -11.44
C ASN A 930 -4.01 30.82 -12.86
N PRO A 931 -3.23 30.38 -13.86
CA PRO A 931 -3.70 30.29 -15.25
C PRO A 931 -4.67 29.12 -15.49
N ASN A 932 -4.82 28.21 -14.52
CA ASN A 932 -5.60 27.00 -14.71
C ASN A 932 -7.10 27.27 -14.75
N THR A 933 -7.83 26.42 -15.48
CA THR A 933 -9.31 26.43 -15.45
C THR A 933 -9.81 25.89 -14.11
N ASN A 934 -9.20 24.80 -13.61
CA ASN A 934 -9.39 24.35 -12.24
C ASN A 934 -8.48 25.16 -11.31
N LYS A 935 -9.06 26.11 -10.56
CA LYS A 935 -8.31 26.99 -9.64
C LYS A 935 -7.74 26.29 -8.42
N ASN A 936 -8.02 24.99 -8.21
CA ASN A 936 -7.33 24.16 -7.22
C ASN A 936 -6.12 23.40 -7.80
N SER A 937 -5.88 23.46 -9.12
CA SER A 937 -4.69 22.86 -9.71
C SER A 937 -3.49 23.80 -9.57
N PRO A 938 -2.34 23.30 -9.06
CA PRO A 938 -1.06 24.01 -9.04
C PRO A 938 -0.25 23.84 -10.34
N ASP A 939 -0.80 23.20 -11.37
CA ASP A 939 -0.06 22.91 -12.60
C ASP A 939 0.40 24.19 -13.29
N GLY A 940 1.66 24.26 -13.70
CA GLY A 940 2.26 25.45 -14.29
C GLY A 940 2.62 26.58 -13.30
N LEU A 941 2.27 26.44 -12.01
CA LEU A 941 2.78 27.31 -10.94
C LEU A 941 4.07 26.72 -10.38
N ILE A 942 5.08 27.58 -10.16
CA ILE A 942 6.43 27.17 -9.74
C ILE A 942 6.80 27.86 -8.43
N GLY A 943 7.39 27.08 -7.52
CA GLY A 943 7.80 27.56 -6.19
C GLY A 943 6.63 28.18 -5.42
N ILE A 944 6.91 29.27 -4.72
CA ILE A 944 5.94 29.90 -3.82
C ILE A 944 4.66 30.42 -4.48
N GLU A 945 4.66 30.66 -5.80
CA GLU A 945 3.43 31.03 -6.52
C GLU A 945 2.41 29.89 -6.55
N ARG A 946 2.81 28.65 -6.22
CA ARG A 946 1.90 27.50 -6.06
C ARG A 946 0.87 27.69 -4.95
N ARG A 947 1.04 28.70 -4.08
CA ARG A 947 0.08 29.07 -3.04
C ARG A 947 -1.23 29.65 -3.58
N PHE A 948 -1.26 30.15 -4.81
CA PHE A 948 -2.45 30.79 -5.40
C PHE A 948 -3.50 29.77 -5.88
N LEU A 949 -4.03 29.01 -4.93
CA LEU A 949 -5.05 27.98 -5.14
C LEU A 949 -6.35 28.37 -4.45
N MET A 950 -7.48 27.97 -5.04
CA MET A 950 -8.82 28.33 -4.58
C MET A 950 -9.17 27.80 -3.18
N PHE A 951 -8.45 26.78 -2.70
CA PHE A 951 -8.59 26.28 -1.34
C PHE A 951 -7.79 27.07 -0.28
N ASN A 952 -7.03 28.08 -0.69
CA ASN A 952 -6.35 29.04 0.20
C ASN A 952 -7.06 30.40 0.20
N GLY A 953 -6.44 31.40 0.83
CA GLY A 953 -6.90 32.78 0.86
C GLY A 953 -5.81 33.76 1.29
N ALA A 954 -6.22 34.99 1.53
CA ALA A 954 -5.39 36.09 2.00
C ALA A 954 -6.05 36.81 3.18
N VAL A 955 -5.21 37.48 3.98
CA VAL A 955 -5.66 38.43 5.02
C VAL A 955 -5.93 39.78 4.36
N GLY A 956 -7.13 40.33 4.56
CA GLY A 956 -7.53 41.60 3.98
C GLY A 956 -6.89 42.80 4.68
N LYS A 957 -6.87 43.93 3.99
CA LYS A 957 -6.25 45.18 4.50
C LYS A 957 -6.79 45.62 5.85
N GLU A 958 -8.11 45.53 6.07
CA GLU A 958 -8.74 45.93 7.33
C GLU A 958 -8.32 45.02 8.49
N GLN A 959 -8.16 43.71 8.23
CA GLN A 959 -7.65 42.76 9.21
C GLN A 959 -6.16 42.98 9.47
N MET A 960 -5.38 43.35 8.45
CA MET A 960 -3.96 43.68 8.61
C MET A 960 -3.77 44.94 9.47
N GLU A 961 -4.56 45.99 9.22
CA GLU A 961 -4.58 47.20 10.04
C GLU A 961 -5.00 46.86 11.49
N TRP A 962 -6.01 46.01 11.67
CA TRP A 962 -6.39 45.53 13.01
C TRP A 962 -5.27 44.75 13.70
N LEU A 963 -4.59 43.84 12.99
CA LEU A 963 -3.47 43.07 13.52
C LEU A 963 -2.36 43.98 14.02
N ASP A 964 -1.97 44.98 13.22
CA ASP A 964 -0.97 45.99 13.60
C ASP A 964 -1.33 46.69 14.92
N HIS A 965 -2.58 47.13 15.08
CA HIS A 965 -3.05 47.76 16.32
C HIS A 965 -2.99 46.79 17.52
N VAL A 966 -3.41 45.53 17.33
CA VAL A 966 -3.38 44.51 18.40
C VAL A 966 -1.95 44.22 18.84
N LEU A 967 -1.01 44.11 17.90
CA LEU A 967 0.42 43.88 18.21
C LEU A 967 1.07 45.10 18.86
N GLN A 968 0.68 46.30 18.43
CA GLN A 968 1.11 47.54 19.09
C GLN A 968 0.64 47.61 20.54
N ASP A 969 -0.61 47.24 20.80
CA ASP A 969 -1.17 47.24 22.16
C ASP A 969 -0.58 46.11 23.02
N ALA A 970 -0.36 44.92 22.47
CA ALA A 970 0.34 43.84 23.15
C ALA A 970 1.77 44.25 23.54
N THR A 971 2.46 44.99 22.66
CA THR A 971 3.80 45.55 22.93
C THR A 971 3.75 46.56 24.07
N LYS A 972 2.79 47.49 24.09
CA LYS A 972 2.61 48.46 25.21
C LYS A 972 2.34 47.75 26.54
N LEU A 973 1.62 46.63 26.49
CA LEU A 973 1.27 45.83 27.67
C LEU A 973 2.33 44.77 28.03
N ASN A 974 3.46 44.72 27.30
CA ASN A 974 4.53 43.75 27.48
C ASN A 974 4.06 42.28 27.47
N GLN A 975 3.10 41.97 26.59
CA GLN A 975 2.57 40.62 26.41
C GLN A 975 3.37 39.85 25.37
N LYS A 976 3.40 38.53 25.48
CA LYS A 976 3.87 37.63 24.42
C LYS A 976 2.69 37.21 23.56
N VAL A 977 2.86 37.27 22.24
CA VAL A 977 1.80 37.00 21.29
C VAL A 977 2.00 35.64 20.62
N VAL A 978 0.92 34.85 20.60
CA VAL A 978 0.78 33.63 19.80
C VAL A 978 -0.22 33.90 18.68
N ILE A 979 0.25 33.91 17.43
CA ILE A 979 -0.60 34.00 16.24
C ILE A 979 -1.15 32.61 15.93
N CYS A 980 -2.44 32.52 15.66
CA CYS A 980 -3.13 31.29 15.24
C CYS A 980 -3.82 31.57 13.91
N CYS A 981 -3.50 30.80 12.88
CA CYS A 981 -4.13 30.91 11.56
C CYS A 981 -4.37 29.50 11.02
N HIS A 982 -5.50 29.22 10.37
CA HIS A 982 -5.68 27.91 9.76
C HIS A 982 -4.60 27.64 8.70
N ILE A 983 -4.31 28.65 7.87
CA ILE A 983 -3.33 28.57 6.78
C ILE A 983 -1.92 28.95 7.28
N PRO A 984 -0.87 28.14 7.03
CA PRO A 984 0.51 28.44 7.37
C PRO A 984 1.02 29.79 6.85
N LEU A 985 1.94 30.40 7.62
CA LEU A 985 2.55 31.71 7.34
C LEU A 985 4.04 31.64 6.99
N ASP A 986 4.66 30.45 7.05
CA ASP A 986 6.08 30.28 6.73
C ASP A 986 6.27 29.15 5.71
N PRO A 987 7.03 29.40 4.62
CA PRO A 987 7.24 28.42 3.56
C PRO A 987 8.16 27.25 3.97
N GLN A 988 8.91 27.33 5.09
CA GLN A 988 9.78 26.24 5.53
C GLN A 988 9.02 25.16 6.30
N VAL A 989 7.83 25.47 6.82
CA VAL A 989 7.02 24.54 7.64
C VAL A 989 5.84 23.91 6.90
N SER A 990 5.61 24.32 5.66
CA SER A 990 4.43 23.93 4.89
C SER A 990 4.79 23.70 3.43
N SER A 991 3.91 23.03 2.67
CA SER A 991 4.11 22.96 1.22
C SER A 991 3.73 24.29 0.58
N ASP A 992 4.38 24.65 -0.54
CA ASP A 992 4.09 25.90 -1.25
C ASP A 992 2.59 26.02 -1.61
N GLU A 993 1.90 24.91 -1.88
CA GLU A 993 0.47 24.86 -2.18
C GLU A 993 -0.43 25.20 -0.98
N SER A 994 0.09 25.14 0.24
CA SER A 994 -0.69 25.34 1.47
C SER A 994 -0.44 26.69 2.14
N LEU A 995 0.38 27.55 1.54
CA LEU A 995 0.77 28.83 2.12
C LEU A 995 -0.32 29.92 1.93
N LEU A 996 -0.40 30.87 2.86
CA LEU A 996 -1.28 32.03 2.72
C LEU A 996 -0.87 32.89 1.51
N TRP A 997 -1.84 33.39 0.72
CA TRP A 997 -1.55 34.12 -0.52
C TRP A 997 -0.66 35.34 -0.30
N ASN A 998 -0.92 36.10 0.74
CA ASN A 998 -0.11 37.26 1.16
C ASN A 998 0.59 37.01 2.50
N TYR A 999 1.13 35.80 2.70
CA TYR A 999 1.89 35.46 3.90
C TYR A 999 3.02 36.46 4.16
N ASP A 1000 3.68 36.94 3.10
CA ASP A 1000 4.76 37.91 3.12
C ASP A 1000 4.30 39.25 3.71
N GLU A 1001 3.16 39.78 3.27
CA GLU A 1001 2.59 41.01 3.83
C GLU A 1001 2.19 40.84 5.31
N VAL A 1002 1.67 39.67 5.70
CA VAL A 1002 1.31 39.37 7.09
C VAL A 1002 2.57 39.29 7.96
N MET A 1003 3.61 38.60 7.45
CA MET A 1003 4.88 38.46 8.15
C MET A 1003 5.61 39.80 8.27
N ASP A 1004 5.54 40.67 7.27
CA ASP A 1004 6.08 42.04 7.34
C ASP A 1004 5.47 42.85 8.49
N VAL A 1005 4.18 42.66 8.80
CA VAL A 1005 3.55 43.28 9.98
C VAL A 1005 4.01 42.58 11.26
N ILE A 1006 4.03 41.25 11.31
CA ILE A 1006 4.48 40.48 12.48
C ILE A 1006 5.92 40.84 12.86
N HIS A 1007 6.82 40.94 11.88
CA HIS A 1007 8.26 41.21 12.08
C HIS A 1007 8.55 42.62 12.60
N GLN A 1008 7.57 43.54 12.55
CA GLN A 1008 7.71 44.86 13.19
C GLN A 1008 7.63 44.78 14.73
N TYR A 1009 7.15 43.66 15.29
CA TYR A 1009 6.84 43.54 16.71
C TYR A 1009 7.52 42.33 17.37
N ASN A 1010 8.50 42.61 18.23
CA ASN A 1010 9.20 41.59 19.03
C ASN A 1010 8.30 40.82 20.02
N CYS A 1011 7.07 41.31 20.24
CA CYS A 1011 6.11 40.66 21.14
C CYS A 1011 5.59 39.33 20.56
N VAL A 1012 5.62 39.14 19.24
CA VAL A 1012 5.21 37.89 18.60
C VAL A 1012 6.30 36.83 18.79
N LYS A 1013 5.90 35.67 19.33
CA LYS A 1013 6.83 34.58 19.63
C LYS A 1013 6.54 33.31 18.84
N VAL A 1014 5.27 33.00 18.58
CA VAL A 1014 4.88 31.76 17.92
C VAL A 1014 3.72 31.98 16.96
N CYS A 1015 3.79 31.37 15.78
CA CYS A 1015 2.73 31.22 14.80
C CYS A 1015 2.32 29.73 14.74
N LEU A 1016 1.07 29.43 15.06
CA LEU A 1016 0.50 28.08 15.00
C LEU A 1016 -0.48 27.98 13.83
N ALA A 1017 -0.44 26.87 13.10
CA ALA A 1017 -1.35 26.61 11.98
C ALA A 1017 -1.79 25.15 11.82
N GLY A 1018 -2.79 24.92 10.95
CA GLY A 1018 -3.23 23.60 10.48
C GLY A 1018 -3.09 23.52 8.95
N HIS A 1019 -4.13 23.03 8.25
CA HIS A 1019 -4.31 23.04 6.78
C HIS A 1019 -3.34 22.17 5.97
N ASN A 1020 -2.04 22.33 6.21
CA ASN A 1020 -1.05 21.35 5.77
C ASN A 1020 -1.06 20.18 6.76
N HIS A 1021 -1.61 19.04 6.34
CA HIS A 1021 -1.84 17.89 7.22
C HIS A 1021 -0.55 17.21 7.75
N ARG A 1022 0.62 17.69 7.32
CA ARG A 1022 1.94 17.24 7.79
C ARG A 1022 2.43 18.13 8.93
N ASP A 1023 3.13 17.51 9.89
CA ASP A 1023 3.77 18.24 10.97
C ASP A 1023 4.92 19.10 10.41
N GLY A 1024 5.06 20.34 10.89
CA GLY A 1024 6.08 21.27 10.40
C GLY A 1024 6.57 22.20 11.50
N TYR A 1025 7.86 22.50 11.53
CA TYR A 1025 8.45 23.41 12.53
C TYR A 1025 9.66 24.15 11.97
N SER A 1026 9.71 25.47 12.17
CA SER A 1026 10.85 26.32 11.83
C SER A 1026 10.93 27.49 12.81
N VAL A 1027 12.07 28.18 12.79
CA VAL A 1027 12.24 29.46 13.46
C VAL A 1027 12.74 30.43 12.41
N ASP A 1028 12.03 31.55 12.23
CA ASP A 1028 12.42 32.53 11.24
C ASP A 1028 13.59 33.41 11.70
N SER A 1029 14.10 34.26 10.81
CA SER A 1029 15.24 35.13 11.08
C SER A 1029 15.01 36.16 12.19
N TYR A 1030 13.75 36.38 12.59
CA TYR A 1030 13.37 37.29 13.66
C TYR A 1030 13.13 36.56 14.99
N GLY A 1031 13.33 35.23 15.02
CA GLY A 1031 13.15 34.41 16.20
C GLY A 1031 11.69 34.03 16.49
N VAL A 1032 10.79 34.17 15.50
CA VAL A 1032 9.41 33.71 15.63
C VAL A 1032 9.36 32.23 15.26
N HIS A 1033 8.78 31.42 16.13
CA HIS A 1033 8.59 30.00 15.88
C HIS A 1033 7.36 29.79 15.01
N HIS A 1034 7.46 28.96 13.99
CA HIS A 1034 6.33 28.55 13.15
C HIS A 1034 6.06 27.07 13.36
N ARG A 1035 4.82 26.70 13.66
CA ARG A 1035 4.43 25.31 13.91
C ARG A 1035 3.11 24.98 13.22
N VAL A 1036 3.15 24.01 12.32
CA VAL A 1036 1.98 23.43 11.66
C VAL A 1036 1.61 22.15 12.36
N LEU A 1037 0.36 22.03 12.80
CA LEU A 1037 -0.17 20.88 13.50
C LEU A 1037 -0.64 19.81 12.53
N LYS A 1038 -0.26 18.57 12.80
CA LYS A 1038 -0.70 17.40 12.03
C LYS A 1038 -2.21 17.16 12.12
N ALA A 1039 -2.82 16.73 11.02
CA ALA A 1039 -4.26 16.55 10.92
C ALA A 1039 -4.79 15.33 11.68
N ALA A 1040 -5.90 15.51 12.41
CA ALA A 1040 -6.64 14.41 13.02
C ALA A 1040 -7.30 13.49 11.97
N LEU A 1041 -7.67 14.01 10.79
CA LEU A 1041 -8.27 13.23 9.70
C LEU A 1041 -7.35 12.11 9.18
N GLU A 1042 -6.04 12.36 9.12
CA GLU A 1042 -5.07 11.42 8.52
C GLU A 1042 -4.49 10.45 9.56
N CYS A 1043 -5.17 10.28 10.70
CA CYS A 1043 -4.81 9.34 11.76
C CYS A 1043 -5.47 7.97 11.53
N PRO A 1044 -4.67 6.91 11.28
CA PRO A 1044 -5.20 5.55 11.22
C PRO A 1044 -5.91 5.15 12.52
N PRO A 1045 -6.94 4.30 12.44
CA PRO A 1045 -7.62 3.77 13.61
C PRO A 1045 -6.64 3.20 14.65
N GLY A 1046 -6.73 3.71 15.89
CA GLY A 1046 -5.84 3.31 16.99
C GLY A 1046 -4.68 4.28 17.24
N THR A 1047 -4.52 5.32 16.42
CA THR A 1047 -3.58 6.42 16.65
C THR A 1047 -4.32 7.75 16.84
N ASN A 1048 -3.60 8.80 17.25
CA ASN A 1048 -4.14 10.12 17.47
C ASN A 1048 -3.24 11.22 16.88
N ALA A 1049 -3.80 12.41 16.67
CA ALA A 1049 -3.05 13.64 16.44
C ALA A 1049 -3.77 14.79 17.15
N PHE A 1050 -3.40 15.00 18.40
CA PHE A 1050 -3.79 16.14 19.22
C PHE A 1050 -2.73 16.30 20.31
N GLY A 1051 -2.71 17.44 20.98
CA GLY A 1051 -1.74 17.70 22.03
C GLY A 1051 -2.25 18.71 23.04
N TYR A 1052 -1.36 19.11 23.93
CA TYR A 1052 -1.54 20.27 24.78
C TYR A 1052 -0.25 21.06 24.82
N VAL A 1053 -0.36 22.34 25.15
CA VAL A 1053 0.77 23.25 25.19
C VAL A 1053 0.85 23.92 26.55
N ASP A 1054 2.02 23.86 27.15
CA ASP A 1054 2.36 24.51 28.41
C ASP A 1054 3.02 25.86 28.14
N LEU A 1055 2.44 26.94 28.68
CA LEU A 1055 3.00 28.30 28.60
C LEU A 1055 3.94 28.55 29.76
N PHE A 1056 5.18 28.92 29.47
CA PHE A 1056 6.15 29.41 30.44
C PHE A 1056 6.53 30.86 30.13
N PRO A 1057 7.14 31.58 31.09
CA PRO A 1057 7.64 32.93 30.83
C PRO A 1057 8.67 32.98 29.69
N ASP A 1058 9.43 31.92 29.46
CA ASP A 1058 10.57 31.86 28.53
C ASP A 1058 10.37 30.91 27.35
N ARG A 1059 9.28 30.14 27.30
CA ARG A 1059 9.02 29.16 26.23
C ARG A 1059 7.56 28.71 26.13
N LEU A 1060 7.19 28.10 25.01
CA LEU A 1060 6.05 27.18 24.89
C LEU A 1060 6.57 25.74 24.79
N LEU A 1061 5.92 24.80 25.47
CA LEU A 1061 6.19 23.36 25.30
C LEU A 1061 4.92 22.67 24.78
N LEU A 1062 4.93 22.29 23.50
CA LEU A 1062 3.91 21.43 22.91
C LEU A 1062 4.22 19.99 23.28
N THR A 1063 3.26 19.32 23.95
CA THR A 1063 3.27 17.88 24.17
C THR A 1063 2.23 17.24 23.26
N GLY A 1064 2.70 16.60 22.19
CA GLY A 1064 1.86 15.89 21.24
C GLY A 1064 1.51 14.47 21.68
N THR A 1065 0.44 13.90 21.13
CA THR A 1065 0.02 12.50 21.32
C THR A 1065 0.13 11.75 20.00
N ASP A 1066 0.74 10.56 20.06
CA ASP A 1066 1.00 9.64 18.92
C ASP A 1066 1.66 10.31 17.72
N ARG A 1067 0.89 10.75 16.72
CA ARG A 1067 1.42 11.24 15.44
C ARG A 1067 1.80 12.72 15.48
N LEU A 1068 1.31 13.49 16.45
CA LEU A 1068 1.70 14.89 16.66
C LEU A 1068 2.98 14.92 17.50
N GLU A 1069 4.05 15.53 17.00
CA GLU A 1069 5.32 15.58 17.71
C GLU A 1069 5.29 16.63 18.83
N SER A 1070 6.04 16.33 19.90
CA SER A 1070 6.28 17.29 20.97
C SER A 1070 7.38 18.26 20.54
N GLN A 1071 7.23 19.54 20.88
CA GLN A 1071 8.16 20.59 20.48
C GLN A 1071 8.32 21.62 21.59
N GLU A 1072 9.58 21.91 21.95
CA GLU A 1072 9.92 23.04 22.81
C GLU A 1072 10.28 24.26 21.96
N MET A 1073 9.65 25.40 22.27
CA MET A 1073 9.78 26.67 21.55
C MET A 1073 10.29 27.74 22.52
N VAL A 1074 11.61 27.86 22.63
CA VAL A 1074 12.28 28.77 23.57
C VAL A 1074 12.37 30.17 22.99
N PHE A 1075 11.81 31.15 23.69
CA PHE A 1075 11.81 32.54 23.25
C PHE A 1075 13.23 33.08 23.28
N SER A 1076 13.72 33.52 22.13
CA SER A 1076 14.94 34.32 22.04
C SER A 1076 14.77 35.58 22.90
N CYS A 1077 15.83 35.90 23.65
CA CYS A 1077 15.92 37.11 24.48
C CYS A 1077 15.97 38.37 23.63
#